data_AF-A0A0V0W3E7-F1
#
_entry.id   AF-A0A0V0W3E7-F1
#
_cell.length_a   1.000
_cell.length_b   1.000
_cell.length_c   1.000
_cell.angle_alpha   90.00
_cell.angle_beta   90.00
_cell.angle_gamma   90.00
#
_symmetry.space_group_name_H-M   'P 1'
#
loop_
_entity.id
_entity.type
_entity.pdbx_description
1 polymer ?
#
loop_
_entity_poly.entity_id
_entity_poly.type
_entity_poly.pdbx_seq_one_letter_code
_entity_poly.pdbx_strand_id
1 'polypeptide(L)'
;MDGISFFVNGTEINFPFSPYPAQKAIMDRTLRTLKHSQNCLVESPTGTGKSLALLCAALAWQREFSSAQGSEIAMQLVPNLNESHDEVDCNSELSQEILCSPNYKRKNMDKFSTNKSQCSAANSAACQKRRVPKIFYATRTHKQLSQMVRELKKTEYKNVRMTIMASRDFTCLNDKVNNHCDKAAACLQVKDVLEIFMQFLLTKNCSYYKGLQAFGQETSMLRKHVQSSKKRVKDIWEIIEENDDFAWDIEELVEAGRKLNFCPYFASVDNMYQDANLIFCPYGYLIDPVVRSSSNINLNGQVIIFDEAHNMEDECCEKASFQITKQELVDAVEYLSSIEGLVPESKKSLQEKCTELVKSVIEWIDKKSVIEEMTNHSEKFYTKIWSGRAMYAELQEMKLHHDAGNILQKAIQKFDSVFKPDNSLNITGTVFEKKHDSQPLTVLEKLILSLKYIYKDYRLTPTDSYDCHSYKLCLKKAKLSGFTFNSAEGWLSKKRLNSFVDSINFWCMNPGVVRIFQDISSSARSVILASGTLAPLKTYANELGLPFQYLLEAPHVILPDRVWIGAIGVGPKHVPLKATYQLAQSTEFQDELGRLLIEICKVTPDGVLCFLPSYTFIDCLLTRWKKVSPDCNFQVNSSLWSQLNVYKMVVVEPRKNGSDVRLIMDRFTETIKDPKKLGPKCNGALLLAVYRGKISEGVDFADQQARAVVTVGIPYPDMEDMRIRLKIQYNNERLKNAKRIAEMAPLISGDQWYRAQAFRALNQALGRCLRHKLDWGALLLVDSRFQNAEYSCNLSTWIRKNLRCYDCFDQMICNLQTFVAHFNANKIHE
;
A
#
# COMPACT_ATOMS: atom_id res chain seq x y z
N MET A 1 26.13 -16.86 12.06
CA MET A 1 25.67 -16.33 13.36
C MET A 1 24.48 -17.19 13.71
N ASP A 2 24.61 -17.95 14.78
CA ASP A 2 23.60 -18.93 15.14
C ASP A 2 22.45 -18.20 15.85
N GLY A 3 21.20 -18.51 15.49
CA GLY A 3 20.05 -17.81 16.02
C GLY A 3 19.82 -18.08 17.50
N ILE A 4 19.08 -17.19 18.15
CA ILE A 4 18.54 -17.44 19.48
C ILE A 4 17.11 -17.98 19.30
N SER A 5 16.93 -19.26 19.62
CA SER A 5 15.63 -19.90 19.78
C SER A 5 15.00 -19.52 21.13
N PHE A 6 13.73 -19.12 21.12
CA PHE A 6 12.95 -18.88 22.35
C PHE A 6 11.46 -19.07 22.08
N PHE A 7 10.72 -19.40 23.13
CA PHE A 7 9.27 -19.60 23.03
C PHE A 7 8.50 -18.30 23.26
N VAL A 8 7.49 -18.07 22.42
CA VAL A 8 6.46 -17.03 22.59
C VAL A 8 5.10 -17.67 22.35
N ASN A 9 4.17 -17.56 23.30
CA ASN A 9 2.80 -18.09 23.17
C ASN A 9 2.75 -19.57 22.68
N GLY A 10 3.67 -20.39 23.18
CA GLY A 10 3.84 -21.81 22.83
C GLY A 10 4.56 -22.10 21.49
N THR A 11 4.85 -21.08 20.67
CA THR A 11 5.60 -21.22 19.42
C THR A 11 7.08 -21.00 19.66
N GLU A 12 7.95 -21.86 19.15
CA GLU A 12 9.39 -21.61 19.07
C GLU A 12 9.68 -20.61 17.95
N ILE A 13 10.37 -19.50 18.27
CA ILE A 13 10.86 -18.52 17.29
C ILE A 13 12.39 -18.52 17.36
N ASN A 14 13.02 -18.85 16.23
CA ASN A 14 14.44 -18.61 16.03
C ASN A 14 14.60 -17.18 15.49
N PHE A 15 15.43 -16.35 16.12
CA PHE A 15 15.64 -14.94 15.75
C PHE A 15 17.15 -14.61 15.71
N PRO A 16 17.63 -13.76 14.78
CA PRO A 16 19.07 -13.60 14.54
C PRO A 16 19.84 -12.83 15.64
N PHE A 17 19.18 -12.40 16.71
CA PHE A 17 19.78 -11.76 17.89
C PHE A 17 18.80 -11.83 19.07
N SER A 18 19.18 -11.33 20.25
CA SER A 18 18.28 -11.28 21.42
C SER A 18 17.18 -10.21 21.22
N PRO A 19 15.90 -10.59 21.11
CA PRO A 19 14.84 -9.68 20.69
C PRO A 19 14.46 -8.66 21.77
N TYR A 20 14.26 -7.42 21.35
CA TYR A 20 13.85 -6.31 22.22
C TYR A 20 12.42 -6.51 22.78
N PRO A 21 12.06 -5.89 23.92
CA PRO A 21 10.70 -5.98 24.48
C PRO A 21 9.60 -5.60 23.48
N ALA A 22 9.84 -4.57 22.65
CA ALA A 22 8.94 -4.19 21.56
C ALA A 22 8.75 -5.30 20.52
N GLN A 23 9.83 -5.99 20.13
CA GLN A 23 9.79 -7.10 19.18
C GLN A 23 9.05 -8.31 19.78
N LYS A 24 9.31 -8.66 21.04
CA LYS A 24 8.57 -9.71 21.76
C LYS A 24 7.07 -9.43 21.82
N ALA A 25 6.67 -8.17 22.03
CA ALA A 25 5.26 -7.77 22.03
C ALA A 25 4.61 -7.90 20.63
N ILE A 26 5.33 -7.56 19.56
CA ILE A 26 4.88 -7.76 18.17
C ILE A 26 4.73 -9.25 17.85
N MET A 27 5.70 -10.08 18.24
CA MET A 27 5.69 -11.53 18.05
C MET A 27 4.50 -12.18 18.76
N ASP A 28 4.31 -11.88 20.05
CA ASP A 28 3.16 -12.36 20.84
C ASP A 28 1.82 -12.00 20.18
N ARG A 29 1.64 -10.72 19.81
CA ARG A 29 0.40 -10.26 19.19
C ARG A 29 0.16 -10.94 17.83
N THR A 30 1.21 -11.08 17.02
CA THR A 30 1.18 -11.78 15.72
C THR A 30 0.76 -13.23 15.91
N LEU A 31 1.42 -13.98 16.80
CA LEU A 31 1.09 -15.38 17.06
C LEU A 31 -0.34 -15.57 17.58
N ARG A 32 -0.81 -14.72 18.51
CA ARG A 32 -2.22 -14.75 18.96
C ARG A 32 -3.17 -14.50 17.80
N THR A 33 -2.86 -13.57 16.91
CA THR A 33 -3.67 -13.25 15.72
C THR A 33 -3.80 -14.46 14.80
N LEU A 34 -2.68 -15.11 14.47
CA LEU A 34 -2.62 -16.23 13.52
C LEU A 34 -3.20 -17.54 14.09
N LYS A 35 -3.02 -17.80 15.39
CA LYS A 35 -3.62 -18.97 16.07
C LYS A 35 -5.15 -18.86 16.15
N HIS A 36 -5.70 -17.67 16.44
CA HIS A 36 -7.16 -17.46 16.55
C HIS A 36 -7.87 -17.07 15.25
N SER A 37 -7.16 -16.92 14.12
CA SER A 37 -7.74 -16.42 12.84
C SER A 37 -8.43 -15.05 12.98
N GLN A 38 -7.72 -14.10 13.60
CA GLN A 38 -8.21 -12.75 13.90
C GLN A 38 -7.45 -11.68 13.10
N ASN A 39 -7.78 -10.40 13.31
CA ASN A 39 -7.11 -9.24 12.71
C ASN A 39 -6.34 -8.41 13.76
N CYS A 40 -5.20 -7.86 13.35
CA CYS A 40 -4.33 -7.08 14.23
C CYS A 40 -3.85 -5.76 13.61
N LEU A 41 -3.72 -4.73 14.45
CA LEU A 41 -3.23 -3.42 14.11
C LEU A 41 -2.05 -3.04 15.03
N VAL A 42 -0.87 -2.80 14.45
CA VAL A 42 0.40 -2.60 15.16
C VAL A 42 1.02 -1.25 14.82
N GLU A 43 0.98 -0.30 15.77
CA GLU A 43 2.02 0.74 15.81
C GLU A 43 3.27 0.12 16.43
N SER A 44 4.40 0.23 15.74
CA SER A 44 5.71 0.08 16.39
C SER A 44 6.72 1.02 15.74
N PRO A 45 7.41 1.88 16.52
CA PRO A 45 8.24 2.96 15.98
C PRO A 45 9.31 2.51 14.96
N THR A 46 9.83 3.48 14.22
CA THR A 46 11.01 3.33 13.35
C THR A 46 12.22 2.80 14.14
N GLY A 47 13.11 2.06 13.49
CA GLY A 47 14.31 1.48 14.13
C GLY A 47 14.09 0.29 15.08
N THR A 48 12.85 -0.06 15.43
CA THR A 48 12.54 -1.14 16.39
C THR A 48 12.73 -2.56 15.85
N GLY A 49 12.98 -2.74 14.54
CA GLY A 49 13.01 -4.05 13.87
C GLY A 49 11.63 -4.68 13.66
N LYS A 50 10.55 -3.89 13.70
CA LYS A 50 9.14 -4.26 13.47
C LYS A 50 8.94 -5.36 12.41
N SER A 51 9.45 -5.12 11.20
CA SER A 51 9.23 -5.97 10.02
C SER A 51 9.84 -7.37 10.17
N LEU A 52 11.05 -7.45 10.73
CA LEU A 52 11.72 -8.71 11.03
C LEU A 52 10.96 -9.51 12.12
N ALA A 53 10.45 -8.83 13.15
CA ALA A 53 9.63 -9.45 14.19
C ALA A 53 8.30 -10.03 13.66
N LEU A 54 7.62 -9.30 12.75
CA LEU A 54 6.42 -9.77 12.05
C LEU A 54 6.73 -11.01 11.19
N LEU A 55 7.80 -10.94 10.38
CA LEU A 55 8.18 -12.01 9.45
C LEU A 55 8.58 -13.29 10.18
N CYS A 56 9.44 -13.22 11.20
CA CYS A 56 9.85 -14.39 11.97
C CYS A 56 8.68 -15.02 12.74
N ALA A 57 7.79 -14.23 13.34
CA ALA A 57 6.62 -14.78 14.05
C ALA A 57 5.63 -15.48 13.10
N ALA A 58 5.42 -14.93 11.89
CA ALA A 58 4.55 -15.55 10.89
C ALA A 58 5.15 -16.85 10.32
N LEU A 59 6.44 -16.88 10.02
CA LEU A 59 7.13 -18.06 9.50
C LEU A 59 7.30 -19.17 10.55
N ALA A 60 7.55 -18.81 11.81
CA ALA A 60 7.53 -19.75 12.94
C ALA A 60 6.15 -20.41 13.11
N TRP A 61 5.08 -19.62 13.08
CA TRP A 61 3.71 -20.13 13.10
C TRP A 61 3.39 -21.03 11.89
N GLN A 62 3.87 -20.68 10.69
CA GLN A 62 3.66 -21.49 9.48
C GLN A 62 4.39 -22.84 9.59
N ARG A 63 5.59 -22.88 10.18
CA ARG A 63 6.31 -24.12 10.52
C ARG A 63 5.52 -24.96 11.53
N GLU A 64 5.12 -24.38 12.66
CA GLU A 64 4.28 -25.04 13.70
C GLU A 64 3.01 -25.65 13.08
N PHE A 65 2.28 -24.88 12.27
CA PHE A 65 1.04 -25.30 11.62
C PHE A 65 1.25 -26.41 10.59
N SER A 66 2.41 -26.45 9.92
CA SER A 66 2.76 -27.52 8.98
C SER A 66 3.14 -28.81 9.71
N SER A 67 3.95 -28.71 10.76
CA SER A 67 4.39 -29.85 11.57
C SER A 67 3.23 -30.51 12.32
N ALA A 68 2.30 -29.72 12.86
CA ALA A 68 1.11 -30.23 13.53
C ALA A 68 0.28 -31.13 12.61
N GLN A 69 0.06 -30.73 11.35
CA GLN A 69 -0.64 -31.56 10.37
C GLN A 69 0.14 -32.83 9.99
N GLY A 70 1.46 -32.74 9.90
CA GLY A 70 2.31 -33.93 9.71
C GLY A 70 2.10 -34.96 10.81
N SER A 71 2.00 -34.51 12.06
CA SER A 71 1.73 -35.35 13.23
C SER A 71 0.30 -35.91 13.25
N GLU A 72 -0.72 -35.09 12.97
CA GLU A 72 -2.12 -35.53 12.85
C GLU A 72 -2.27 -36.63 11.78
N ILE A 73 -1.63 -36.46 10.62
CA ILE A 73 -1.65 -37.43 9.52
C ILE A 73 -0.86 -38.69 9.88
N ALA A 74 0.27 -38.58 10.58
CA ALA A 74 1.05 -39.73 11.03
C ALA A 74 0.26 -40.60 12.04
N MET A 75 -0.41 -39.97 13.01
CA MET A 75 -1.29 -40.68 13.96
C MET A 75 -2.46 -41.40 13.27
N GLN A 76 -3.00 -40.83 12.19
CA GLN A 76 -4.08 -41.46 11.41
C GLN A 76 -3.60 -42.57 10.45
N LEU A 77 -2.28 -42.79 10.32
CA LEU A 77 -1.68 -43.79 9.43
C LEU A 77 -1.04 -44.97 10.17
N VAL A 78 -1.12 -45.01 11.51
CA VAL A 78 -0.74 -46.20 12.29
C VAL A 78 -1.78 -47.31 12.03
N PRO A 79 -1.41 -48.47 11.48
CA PRO A 79 -2.35 -49.58 11.33
C PRO A 79 -2.72 -50.15 12.70
N ASN A 80 -4.00 -50.51 12.90
CA ASN A 80 -4.42 -51.30 14.06
C ASN A 80 -3.90 -52.75 13.92
N LEU A 81 -2.63 -52.95 14.27
CA LEU A 81 -2.06 -54.28 14.53
C LEU A 81 -2.40 -54.67 15.98
N ASN A 82 -3.61 -55.22 16.16
CA ASN A 82 -4.01 -56.03 17.33
C ASN A 82 -5.38 -56.68 17.08
N GLU A 83 -5.41 -57.72 16.24
CA GLU A 83 -6.49 -58.72 16.23
C GLU A 83 -5.91 -60.12 16.10
N SER A 84 -5.80 -60.82 17.24
CA SER A 84 -5.96 -62.27 17.33
C SER A 84 -6.09 -62.72 18.79
N HIS A 85 -7.22 -63.39 19.09
CA HIS A 85 -7.33 -64.68 19.80
C HIS A 85 -6.55 -64.89 21.13
N ASP A 86 -7.15 -65.35 22.25
CA ASP A 86 -8.52 -65.87 22.48
C ASP A 86 -8.90 -65.85 23.98
N GLU A 87 -10.17 -66.20 24.27
CA GLU A 87 -10.66 -66.94 25.47
C GLU A 87 -10.99 -66.27 26.85
N VAL A 88 -12.12 -66.76 27.41
CA VAL A 88 -12.51 -66.93 28.85
C VAL A 88 -13.08 -65.75 29.70
N ASP A 89 -14.40 -65.83 29.90
CA ASP A 89 -15.25 -65.66 31.12
C ASP A 89 -15.19 -64.46 32.10
N CYS A 90 -16.35 -63.79 32.17
CA CYS A 90 -17.24 -63.55 33.34
C CYS A 90 -16.86 -62.72 34.61
N ASN A 91 -17.82 -61.83 34.91
CA ASN A 91 -18.43 -61.50 36.23
C ASN A 91 -17.87 -60.36 37.13
N SER A 92 -18.79 -59.83 37.95
CA SER A 92 -18.67 -58.79 38.99
C SER A 92 -18.23 -57.38 38.50
N GLU A 93 -19.13 -56.40 38.41
CA GLU A 93 -19.70 -55.56 39.49
C GLU A 93 -18.69 -54.49 40.00
N LEU A 94 -19.02 -53.18 39.99
CA LEU A 94 -19.92 -52.58 40.99
C LEU A 94 -20.48 -51.19 40.58
N SER A 95 -21.65 -50.81 41.13
CA SER A 95 -22.22 -49.42 41.29
C SER A 95 -22.43 -48.54 40.03
N GLN A 96 -23.66 -48.15 39.64
CA GLN A 96 -24.57 -47.12 40.25
C GLN A 96 -24.06 -45.68 40.05
N GLU A 97 -24.83 -44.68 39.58
CA GLU A 97 -26.29 -44.54 39.27
C GLU A 97 -26.48 -43.45 38.14
N ILE A 98 -27.63 -43.03 37.58
CA ILE A 98 -29.07 -43.09 37.93
C ILE A 98 -30.00 -43.05 36.66
N LEU A 99 -31.32 -42.91 36.88
CA LEU A 99 -32.48 -42.70 35.98
C LEU A 99 -32.38 -41.52 34.95
N CYS A 100 -33.19 -41.38 33.87
CA CYS A 100 -34.33 -42.17 33.33
C CYS A 100 -34.62 -41.96 31.82
N SER A 101 -35.49 -42.83 31.26
CA SER A 101 -36.04 -42.86 29.86
C SER A 101 -37.46 -42.23 29.80
N PRO A 102 -38.41 -42.48 28.84
CA PRO A 102 -38.40 -43.18 27.52
C PRO A 102 -39.09 -42.38 26.36
N ASN A 103 -39.05 -42.77 25.06
CA ASN A 103 -39.86 -43.82 24.39
C ASN A 103 -39.40 -43.99 22.91
N TYR A 104 -39.20 -45.21 22.36
CA TYR A 104 -40.19 -46.05 21.63
C TYR A 104 -40.90 -45.37 20.41
N LYS A 105 -40.99 -45.96 19.21
CA LYS A 105 -41.10 -47.40 18.82
C LYS A 105 -40.35 -47.77 17.51
N ARG A 106 -40.05 -49.08 17.34
CA ARG A 106 -39.67 -49.75 16.07
C ARG A 106 -40.89 -49.98 15.15
N LYS A 107 -40.65 -50.16 13.83
CA LYS A 107 -41.32 -51.19 13.00
C LYS A 107 -40.49 -51.54 11.74
N ASN A 108 -40.83 -52.65 11.08
CA ASN A 108 -39.93 -53.41 10.20
C ASN A 108 -40.29 -53.41 8.70
N MET A 109 -39.23 -53.54 7.90
CA MET A 109 -39.07 -54.37 6.68
C MET A 109 -39.88 -54.13 5.38
N ASP A 110 -39.08 -54.15 4.32
CA ASP A 110 -39.26 -54.77 2.99
C ASP A 110 -40.31 -54.23 2.00
N LYS A 111 -39.77 -53.58 0.95
CA LYS A 111 -39.87 -54.11 -0.43
C LYS A 111 -38.78 -53.60 -1.38
N PHE A 112 -38.26 -54.51 -2.21
CA PHE A 112 -37.55 -54.23 -3.46
C PHE A 112 -38.49 -53.50 -4.47
N SER A 113 -38.04 -52.80 -5.51
CA SER A 113 -36.70 -52.70 -6.13
C SER A 113 -36.48 -51.37 -6.88
N THR A 114 -35.20 -51.01 -7.13
CA THR A 114 -34.70 -50.11 -8.20
C THR A 114 -35.34 -48.70 -8.31
N ASN A 115 -34.59 -47.61 -8.14
CA ASN A 115 -33.45 -47.28 -9.02
C ASN A 115 -32.45 -46.26 -8.45
N LYS A 116 -31.30 -46.11 -9.13
CA LYS A 116 -30.18 -45.22 -8.78
C LYS A 116 -30.56 -43.73 -8.69
N SER A 117 -30.42 -43.10 -7.53
CA SER A 117 -29.84 -41.74 -7.38
C SER A 117 -29.58 -41.40 -5.90
N GLN A 118 -28.74 -40.38 -5.64
CA GLN A 118 -28.59 -39.65 -4.38
C GLN A 118 -28.43 -40.45 -3.06
N CYS A 119 -27.19 -40.71 -2.64
CA CYS A 119 -26.70 -40.46 -1.26
C CYS A 119 -25.23 -40.89 -1.04
N SER A 120 -24.29 -40.01 -1.41
CA SER A 120 -22.86 -40.14 -1.02
C SER A 120 -22.22 -38.82 -0.55
N ALA A 121 -23.03 -37.76 -0.41
CA ALA A 121 -22.57 -36.40 -0.07
C ALA A 121 -22.38 -36.15 1.44
N ALA A 122 -22.71 -37.11 2.31
CA ALA A 122 -22.64 -36.95 3.77
C ALA A 122 -21.27 -37.28 4.38
N ASN A 123 -20.55 -38.28 3.83
CA ASN A 123 -19.31 -38.80 4.44
C ASN A 123 -18.01 -38.24 3.80
N SER A 124 -18.11 -37.34 2.81
CA SER A 124 -16.95 -36.72 2.16
C SER A 124 -16.42 -35.45 2.87
N ALA A 125 -17.11 -34.97 3.90
CA ALA A 125 -16.76 -33.76 4.64
C ALA A 125 -15.59 -33.95 5.65
N ALA A 126 -15.28 -35.19 6.05
CA ALA A 126 -14.44 -35.47 7.21
C ALA A 126 -12.91 -35.45 6.95
N CYS A 127 -12.44 -35.41 5.70
CA CYS A 127 -11.00 -35.48 5.38
C CYS A 127 -10.57 -34.55 4.23
N GLN A 128 -10.93 -33.26 4.31
CA GLN A 128 -10.28 -32.24 3.48
C GLN A 128 -8.97 -31.77 4.14
N LYS A 129 -7.82 -32.16 3.57
CA LYS A 129 -6.49 -31.71 4.01
C LYS A 129 -6.44 -30.18 4.07
N ARG A 130 -6.29 -29.61 5.26
CA ARG A 130 -6.21 -28.16 5.49
C ARG A 130 -4.92 -27.58 4.89
N ARG A 131 -4.91 -27.20 3.62
CA ARG A 131 -3.71 -26.63 2.95
C ARG A 131 -3.04 -25.57 3.83
N VAL A 132 -1.72 -25.69 4.02
CA VAL A 132 -0.90 -24.74 4.78
C VAL A 132 -1.10 -23.33 4.20
N PRO A 133 -1.56 -22.35 4.99
CA PRO A 133 -1.73 -20.97 4.53
C PRO A 133 -0.41 -20.35 4.07
N LYS A 134 -0.43 -19.76 2.88
CA LYS A 134 0.64 -18.90 2.37
C LYS A 134 0.59 -17.56 3.10
N ILE A 135 1.76 -16.94 3.26
CA ILE A 135 1.91 -15.61 3.84
C ILE A 135 2.16 -14.62 2.71
N PHE A 136 1.23 -13.70 2.50
CA PHE A 136 1.44 -12.52 1.66
C PHE A 136 2.05 -11.42 2.54
N TYR A 137 3.32 -11.10 2.31
CA TYR A 137 4.01 -9.98 2.95
C TYR A 137 4.04 -8.78 1.99
N ALA A 138 3.13 -7.84 2.21
CA ALA A 138 2.93 -6.70 1.35
C ALA A 138 3.60 -5.44 1.90
N THR A 139 4.20 -4.63 1.02
CA THR A 139 4.74 -3.30 1.36
C THR A 139 4.32 -2.26 0.31
N ARG A 140 4.59 -0.97 0.58
CA ARG A 140 4.24 0.13 -0.33
C ARG A 140 5.14 0.17 -1.59
N THR A 141 6.39 -0.29 -1.54
CA THR A 141 7.34 -0.15 -2.66
C THR A 141 8.28 -1.35 -2.84
N HIS A 142 8.71 -1.62 -4.07
CA HIS A 142 9.69 -2.68 -4.37
C HIS A 142 11.01 -2.53 -3.60
N LYS A 143 11.47 -1.30 -3.34
CA LYS A 143 12.67 -1.04 -2.52
C LYS A 143 12.56 -1.59 -1.09
N GLN A 144 11.36 -1.53 -0.51
CA GLN A 144 11.10 -2.10 0.82
C GLN A 144 11.07 -3.63 0.75
N LEU A 145 10.56 -4.23 -0.34
CA LEU A 145 10.66 -5.69 -0.55
C LEU A 145 12.13 -6.14 -0.65
N SER A 146 12.95 -5.51 -1.49
CA SER A 146 14.40 -5.84 -1.59
C SER A 146 15.15 -5.54 -0.28
N GLN A 147 14.60 -4.75 0.66
CA GLN A 147 15.12 -4.65 2.03
C GLN A 147 14.69 -5.85 2.89
N MET A 148 13.42 -6.25 2.86
CA MET A 148 12.93 -7.40 3.64
C MET A 148 13.55 -8.73 3.21
N VAL A 149 13.86 -8.92 1.92
CA VAL A 149 14.63 -10.06 1.42
C VAL A 149 16.04 -10.10 2.04
N ARG A 150 16.73 -8.95 2.11
CA ARG A 150 18.06 -8.85 2.73
C ARG A 150 18.03 -9.05 4.24
N GLU A 151 16.91 -8.80 4.91
CA GLU A 151 16.73 -9.20 6.32
C GLU A 151 16.39 -10.70 6.44
N LEU A 152 15.56 -11.27 5.56
CA LEU A 152 15.21 -12.70 5.53
C LEU A 152 16.46 -13.59 5.33
N LYS A 153 17.39 -13.20 4.44
CA LYS A 153 18.70 -13.87 4.24
C LYS A 153 19.53 -14.01 5.52
N LYS A 154 19.33 -13.14 6.52
CA LYS A 154 20.04 -13.19 7.82
C LYS A 154 19.41 -14.16 8.83
N THR A 155 18.33 -14.85 8.47
CA THR A 155 17.55 -15.70 9.37
C THR A 155 17.59 -17.17 8.96
N GLU A 156 17.30 -18.06 9.91
CA GLU A 156 17.09 -19.48 9.64
C GLU A 156 15.81 -19.77 8.82
N TYR A 157 15.04 -18.74 8.44
CA TYR A 157 13.94 -18.85 7.47
C TYR A 157 14.39 -18.56 6.03
N LYS A 158 15.69 -18.31 5.76
CA LYS A 158 16.24 -18.11 4.41
C LYS A 158 15.94 -19.25 3.42
N ASN A 159 15.65 -20.45 3.94
CA ASN A 159 15.29 -21.64 3.16
C ASN A 159 13.77 -21.83 2.96
N VAL A 160 12.93 -20.82 3.24
CA VAL A 160 11.49 -20.88 2.95
C VAL A 160 11.24 -20.57 1.47
N ARG A 161 10.52 -21.44 0.76
CA ARG A 161 10.13 -21.24 -0.64
C ARG A 161 9.35 -19.94 -0.78
N MET A 162 9.90 -18.98 -1.52
CA MET A 162 9.32 -17.66 -1.71
C MET A 162 9.23 -17.22 -3.17
N THR A 163 8.38 -16.22 -3.44
CA THR A 163 8.32 -15.52 -4.72
C THR A 163 8.13 -14.01 -4.51
N ILE A 164 8.51 -13.20 -5.49
CA ILE A 164 8.28 -11.76 -5.52
C ILE A 164 7.42 -11.39 -6.74
N MET A 165 6.23 -10.87 -6.47
CA MET A 165 5.35 -10.31 -7.50
C MET A 165 5.77 -8.88 -7.80
N ALA A 166 6.15 -8.61 -9.05
CA ALA A 166 6.60 -7.30 -9.53
C ALA A 166 6.09 -7.00 -10.95
N SER A 167 6.02 -5.72 -11.30
CA SER A 167 5.56 -5.32 -12.62
C SER A 167 6.59 -5.70 -13.70
N ARG A 168 6.13 -5.72 -14.95
CA ARG A 168 6.97 -5.96 -16.14
C ARG A 168 8.09 -4.92 -16.28
N ASP A 169 7.97 -3.75 -15.64
CA ASP A 169 9.01 -2.71 -15.63
C ASP A 169 10.31 -3.14 -14.95
N PHE A 170 10.20 -4.01 -13.95
CA PHE A 170 11.35 -4.52 -13.19
C PHE A 170 11.77 -5.92 -13.66
N THR A 171 10.91 -6.65 -14.38
CA THR A 171 11.05 -8.10 -14.62
C THR A 171 11.09 -8.52 -16.09
N CYS A 172 10.90 -7.61 -17.05
CA CYS A 172 10.95 -7.95 -18.47
C CYS A 172 12.38 -7.89 -19.03
N LEU A 173 12.80 -8.97 -19.69
CA LEU A 173 14.10 -9.10 -20.36
C LEU A 173 14.05 -8.86 -21.88
N ASN A 174 12.88 -8.49 -22.42
CA ASN A 174 12.67 -8.36 -23.87
C ASN A 174 12.69 -6.88 -24.30
N ASP A 175 13.71 -6.47 -25.03
CA ASP A 175 13.92 -5.07 -25.44
C ASP A 175 12.79 -4.50 -26.30
N LYS A 176 12.11 -5.37 -27.08
CA LYS A 176 10.93 -4.97 -27.87
C LYS A 176 9.74 -4.55 -26.99
N VAL A 177 9.68 -5.09 -25.76
CA VAL A 177 8.66 -4.77 -24.76
C VAL A 177 9.13 -3.62 -23.86
N ASN A 178 10.40 -3.64 -23.41
CA ASN A 178 10.93 -2.62 -22.50
C ASN A 178 10.91 -1.19 -23.06
N ASN A 179 11.00 -1.03 -24.38
CA ASN A 179 10.91 0.26 -25.05
C ASN A 179 9.47 0.74 -25.32
N HIS A 180 8.44 -0.02 -24.92
CA HIS A 180 7.03 0.37 -25.09
C HIS A 180 6.49 1.12 -23.87
N CYS A 181 5.56 2.05 -24.11
CA CYS A 181 4.90 2.82 -23.03
C CYS A 181 3.98 1.95 -22.16
N ASP A 182 3.24 1.03 -22.77
CA ASP A 182 2.54 -0.06 -22.08
C ASP A 182 3.27 -1.39 -22.29
N LYS A 183 4.03 -1.81 -21.28
CA LYS A 183 4.75 -3.09 -21.29
C LYS A 183 3.85 -4.31 -21.06
N ALA A 184 2.63 -4.15 -20.56
CA ALA A 184 1.67 -5.24 -20.42
C ALA A 184 1.05 -5.59 -21.77
N ALA A 185 0.51 -4.61 -22.50
CA ALA A 185 -0.02 -4.80 -23.85
C ALA A 185 1.06 -5.34 -24.81
N ALA A 186 2.25 -4.73 -24.83
CA ALA A 186 3.36 -5.20 -25.67
C ALA A 186 3.86 -6.60 -25.28
N CYS A 187 3.82 -6.98 -23.99
CA CYS A 187 4.17 -8.34 -23.57
C CYS A 187 3.17 -9.39 -24.06
N LEU A 188 1.87 -9.07 -24.10
CA LEU A 188 0.84 -9.97 -24.63
C LEU A 188 0.98 -10.14 -26.15
N GLN A 189 1.20 -9.04 -26.90
CA GLN A 189 1.44 -9.07 -28.36
C GLN A 189 2.67 -9.89 -28.81
N VAL A 190 3.60 -10.17 -27.90
CA VAL A 190 4.83 -10.98 -28.15
C VAL A 190 4.75 -12.35 -27.44
N LYS A 191 3.68 -12.61 -26.69
CA LYS A 191 3.32 -13.93 -26.14
C LYS A 191 2.38 -14.67 -27.07
N ASP A 192 1.30 -14.01 -27.49
CA ASP A 192 0.15 -14.64 -28.16
C ASP A 192 0.28 -14.52 -29.69
N VAL A 193 1.23 -15.27 -30.27
CA VAL A 193 1.29 -15.50 -31.72
C VAL A 193 0.66 -16.86 -32.04
N LEU A 194 -0.57 -16.83 -32.55
CA LEU A 194 -1.27 -18.01 -33.06
C LEU A 194 -0.42 -18.72 -34.14
N GLU A 195 -0.18 -20.02 -33.94
CA GLU A 195 0.81 -20.81 -34.68
C GLU A 195 0.37 -21.20 -36.11
N ILE A 196 -0.69 -20.59 -36.63
CA ILE A 196 -1.51 -21.15 -37.73
C ILE A 196 -1.29 -20.49 -39.10
N PHE A 197 -0.95 -19.19 -39.22
CA PHE A 197 -1.08 -18.52 -40.54
C PHE A 197 -0.10 -17.38 -40.92
N MET A 198 1.20 -17.47 -40.58
CA MET A 198 2.23 -16.64 -41.25
C MET A 198 3.53 -17.44 -41.50
N GLN A 199 3.62 -18.08 -42.67
CA GLN A 199 4.85 -18.78 -43.14
C GLN A 199 6.00 -17.81 -43.50
N PHE A 200 5.68 -16.52 -43.70
CA PHE A 200 6.63 -15.47 -44.07
C PHE A 200 6.47 -14.24 -43.16
N LEU A 201 7.59 -13.53 -42.94
CA LEU A 201 7.75 -12.28 -42.19
C LEU A 201 7.76 -12.35 -40.63
N LEU A 202 8.98 -12.54 -40.12
CA LEU A 202 9.50 -12.11 -38.81
C LEU A 202 8.93 -12.75 -37.52
N THR A 203 9.83 -13.45 -36.83
CA THR A 203 9.63 -14.07 -35.51
C THR A 203 9.17 -13.09 -34.43
N LYS A 204 7.90 -13.23 -34.00
CA LYS A 204 7.27 -12.47 -32.90
C LYS A 204 7.03 -13.25 -31.61
N ASN A 205 7.66 -14.41 -31.43
CA ASN A 205 7.59 -15.19 -30.19
C ASN A 205 8.59 -14.67 -29.13
N CYS A 206 8.17 -14.55 -27.87
CA CYS A 206 9.05 -14.21 -26.75
C CYS A 206 9.95 -15.40 -26.36
N SER A 207 11.25 -15.30 -26.64
CA SER A 207 12.27 -16.33 -26.32
C SER A 207 12.20 -16.78 -24.86
N TYR A 208 12.24 -15.81 -23.93
CA TYR A 208 12.20 -16.05 -22.49
C TYR A 208 10.92 -16.76 -22.03
N TYR A 209 9.77 -16.53 -22.69
CA TYR A 209 8.53 -17.23 -22.33
C TYR A 209 8.50 -18.66 -22.85
N LYS A 210 8.96 -18.91 -24.09
CA LYS A 210 9.13 -20.28 -24.59
C LYS A 210 10.18 -21.06 -23.79
N GLY A 211 11.25 -20.40 -23.33
CA GLY A 211 12.22 -20.97 -22.38
C GLY A 211 11.55 -21.40 -21.07
N LEU A 212 10.73 -20.53 -20.46
CA LEU A 212 9.96 -20.87 -19.25
C LEU A 212 9.01 -22.07 -19.46
N GLN A 213 8.34 -22.16 -20.62
CA GLN A 213 7.47 -23.30 -20.94
C GLN A 213 8.25 -24.61 -21.08
N ALA A 214 9.47 -24.58 -21.62
CA ALA A 214 10.31 -25.77 -21.78
C ALA A 214 10.65 -26.45 -20.44
N PHE A 215 10.89 -25.67 -19.37
CA PHE A 215 11.11 -26.21 -18.02
C PHE A 215 9.90 -27.01 -17.47
N GLY A 216 8.68 -26.80 -17.99
CA GLY A 216 7.46 -27.42 -17.47
C GLY A 216 6.92 -28.63 -18.24
N GLN A 217 7.37 -28.90 -19.48
CA GLN A 217 6.66 -29.81 -20.40
C GLN A 217 7.30 -31.19 -20.62
N GLU A 218 8.59 -31.39 -20.33
CA GLU A 218 9.29 -32.64 -20.67
C GLU A 218 8.97 -33.87 -19.77
N THR A 219 8.09 -33.72 -18.78
CA THR A 219 7.76 -34.77 -17.79
C THR A 219 6.96 -35.96 -18.33
N SER A 220 6.37 -35.87 -19.53
CA SER A 220 5.37 -36.85 -20.02
C SER A 220 5.78 -37.71 -21.24
N MET A 221 6.69 -37.28 -22.12
CA MET A 221 7.05 -38.04 -23.33
C MET A 221 8.45 -38.69 -23.31
N LEU A 222 9.42 -38.18 -22.54
CA LEU A 222 10.82 -38.65 -22.62
C LEU A 222 11.12 -39.98 -21.91
N ARG A 223 10.15 -40.58 -21.19
CA ARG A 223 10.33 -41.89 -20.52
C ARG A 223 10.61 -43.08 -21.47
N LYS A 224 10.51 -42.92 -22.79
CA LYS A 224 10.84 -43.97 -23.78
C LYS A 224 12.21 -43.84 -24.46
N HIS A 225 13.00 -42.79 -24.22
CA HIS A 225 14.33 -42.62 -24.83
C HIS A 225 15.46 -42.30 -23.82
N VAL A 226 15.15 -41.97 -22.56
CA VAL A 226 16.19 -41.75 -21.52
C VAL A 226 16.72 -43.09 -20.98
N GLN A 227 17.60 -43.73 -21.75
CA GLN A 227 18.55 -44.75 -21.27
C GLN A 227 20.02 -44.46 -21.63
N SER A 228 20.29 -43.47 -22.48
CA SER A 228 21.64 -43.17 -23.00
C SER A 228 22.25 -41.82 -22.55
N SER A 229 21.59 -41.06 -21.68
CA SER A 229 22.12 -39.78 -21.18
C SER A 229 21.66 -39.46 -19.75
N LYS A 230 22.63 -39.30 -18.84
CA LYS A 230 22.39 -38.91 -17.43
C LYS A 230 22.16 -37.40 -17.29
N LYS A 231 21.02 -36.91 -17.77
CA LYS A 231 20.47 -35.61 -17.36
C LYS A 231 19.03 -35.78 -16.90
N ARG A 232 18.78 -35.55 -15.61
CA ARG A 232 17.43 -35.22 -15.13
C ARG A 232 17.07 -33.84 -15.68
N VAL A 233 15.81 -33.65 -16.07
CA VAL A 233 15.25 -32.31 -16.21
C VAL A 233 15.19 -31.73 -14.80
N LYS A 234 15.80 -30.56 -14.59
CA LYS A 234 15.81 -29.89 -13.28
C LYS A 234 14.57 -29.00 -13.14
N ASP A 235 13.96 -29.02 -11.96
CA ASP A 235 12.97 -28.01 -11.59
C ASP A 235 13.63 -26.63 -11.40
N ILE A 236 12.85 -25.55 -11.54
CA ILE A 236 13.35 -24.18 -11.33
C ILE A 236 13.94 -24.01 -9.93
N TRP A 237 13.38 -24.69 -8.92
CA TRP A 237 13.92 -24.72 -7.56
C TRP A 237 15.31 -25.42 -7.50
N GLU A 238 15.48 -26.60 -8.13
CA GLU A 238 16.78 -27.34 -8.20
C GLU A 238 17.90 -26.59 -8.97
N ILE A 239 17.55 -25.56 -9.74
CA ILE A 239 18.53 -24.69 -10.43
C ILE A 239 18.97 -23.54 -9.51
N ILE A 240 18.10 -23.09 -8.60
CA ILE A 240 18.44 -22.01 -7.66
C ILE A 240 19.14 -22.58 -6.41
N GLU A 241 18.81 -23.82 -6.01
CA GLU A 241 19.46 -24.59 -4.94
C GLU A 241 21.00 -24.66 -5.05
N GLU A 242 21.59 -24.52 -6.24
CA GLU A 242 23.05 -24.43 -6.44
C GLU A 242 23.71 -23.20 -5.78
N ASN A 243 22.94 -22.32 -5.12
CA ASN A 243 23.43 -21.13 -4.40
C ASN A 243 23.13 -21.13 -2.89
N ASP A 244 22.67 -22.24 -2.31
CA ASP A 244 22.49 -22.46 -0.85
C ASP A 244 21.49 -21.51 -0.11
N ASP A 245 20.77 -20.63 -0.82
CA ASP A 245 19.77 -19.68 -0.30
C ASP A 245 18.47 -19.71 -1.14
N PHE A 246 17.30 -19.88 -0.50
CA PHE A 246 15.99 -19.72 -1.16
C PHE A 246 15.43 -18.30 -1.10
N ALA A 247 16.17 -17.36 -0.51
CA ALA A 247 15.81 -15.95 -0.51
C ALA A 247 16.56 -15.24 -1.64
N TRP A 248 15.82 -14.58 -2.54
CA TRP A 248 16.37 -13.82 -3.67
C TRP A 248 15.58 -12.53 -3.89
N ASP A 249 16.23 -11.46 -4.35
CA ASP A 249 15.53 -10.23 -4.74
C ASP A 249 15.11 -10.23 -6.23
N ILE A 250 14.56 -9.10 -6.69
CA ILE A 250 14.02 -8.98 -8.06
C ILE A 250 15.19 -8.95 -9.06
N GLU A 251 16.25 -8.24 -8.67
CA GLU A 251 17.47 -8.06 -9.44
C GLU A 251 18.21 -9.40 -9.64
N GLU A 252 18.32 -10.23 -8.59
CA GLU A 252 18.85 -11.60 -8.64
C GLU A 252 18.00 -12.51 -9.54
N LEU A 253 16.67 -12.48 -9.43
CA LEU A 253 15.76 -13.27 -10.28
C LEU A 253 15.86 -12.89 -11.77
N VAL A 254 16.03 -11.60 -12.06
CA VAL A 254 16.18 -11.07 -13.42
C VAL A 254 17.51 -11.47 -14.04
N GLU A 255 18.58 -11.49 -13.25
CA GLU A 255 19.89 -11.99 -13.68
C GLU A 255 19.89 -13.51 -13.89
N ALA A 256 19.18 -14.28 -13.05
CA ALA A 256 18.95 -15.71 -13.27
C ALA A 256 18.18 -15.96 -14.58
N GLY A 257 17.08 -15.24 -14.82
CA GLY A 257 16.31 -15.35 -16.07
C GLY A 257 17.11 -14.97 -17.32
N ARG A 258 18.07 -14.04 -17.20
CA ARG A 258 19.01 -13.66 -18.26
C ARG A 258 20.00 -14.78 -18.57
N LYS A 259 20.61 -15.39 -17.55
CA LYS A 259 21.56 -16.51 -17.69
C LYS A 259 20.91 -17.79 -18.20
N LEU A 260 19.69 -18.07 -17.76
CA LEU A 260 18.97 -19.32 -17.99
C LEU A 260 17.87 -19.21 -19.08
N ASN A 261 17.74 -18.04 -19.72
CA ASN A 261 16.80 -17.75 -20.80
C ASN A 261 15.31 -18.07 -20.47
N PHE A 262 14.88 -17.78 -19.24
CA PHE A 262 13.46 -17.85 -18.84
C PHE A 262 12.90 -16.45 -18.53
N CYS A 263 11.57 -16.31 -18.52
CA CYS A 263 10.89 -15.04 -18.25
C CYS A 263 10.68 -14.81 -16.74
N PRO A 264 11.36 -13.83 -16.09
CA PRO A 264 11.24 -13.61 -14.65
C PRO A 264 9.81 -13.30 -14.20
N TYR A 265 9.08 -12.50 -15.00
CA TYR A 265 7.70 -12.11 -14.70
C TYR A 265 6.74 -13.31 -14.57
N PHE A 266 6.69 -14.16 -15.60
CA PHE A 266 5.80 -15.34 -15.56
C PHE A 266 6.34 -16.42 -14.60
N ALA A 267 7.67 -16.52 -14.43
CA ALA A 267 8.24 -17.41 -13.44
C ALA A 267 7.79 -17.06 -12.01
N SER A 268 7.77 -15.78 -11.62
CA SER A 268 7.39 -15.39 -10.26
C SER A 268 5.87 -15.38 -10.02
N VAL A 269 5.08 -15.00 -11.03
CA VAL A 269 3.61 -14.84 -10.92
C VAL A 269 2.85 -16.14 -11.21
N ASP A 270 3.24 -16.94 -12.19
CA ASP A 270 2.50 -18.16 -12.58
C ASP A 270 3.14 -19.44 -11.99
N ASN A 271 4.46 -19.63 -12.11
CA ASN A 271 5.14 -20.86 -11.68
C ASN A 271 5.43 -20.87 -10.18
N MET A 272 6.41 -20.07 -9.71
CA MET A 272 6.87 -20.06 -8.32
C MET A 272 5.76 -19.76 -7.31
N TYR A 273 4.77 -18.94 -7.71
CA TYR A 273 3.59 -18.66 -6.90
C TYR A 273 2.81 -19.92 -6.49
N GLN A 274 2.83 -21.00 -7.27
CA GLN A 274 2.12 -22.24 -6.93
C GLN A 274 2.75 -22.97 -5.72
N ASP A 275 4.08 -23.04 -5.65
CA ASP A 275 4.80 -23.74 -4.56
C ASP A 275 5.21 -22.83 -3.40
N ALA A 276 5.27 -21.50 -3.60
CA ALA A 276 5.74 -20.57 -2.58
C ALA A 276 4.87 -20.57 -1.32
N ASN A 277 5.53 -20.63 -0.16
CA ASN A 277 4.94 -20.48 1.17
C ASN A 277 4.89 -19.00 1.61
N LEU A 278 5.80 -18.17 1.08
CA LEU A 278 5.93 -16.74 1.34
C LEU A 278 5.88 -15.96 0.02
N ILE A 279 5.04 -14.92 -0.06
CA ILE A 279 4.82 -14.12 -1.26
C ILE A 279 5.05 -12.65 -0.92
N PHE A 280 6.10 -12.06 -1.50
CA PHE A 280 6.37 -10.62 -1.40
C PHE A 280 5.68 -9.87 -2.53
N CYS A 281 4.93 -8.80 -2.22
CA CYS A 281 4.24 -8.01 -3.25
C CYS A 281 4.02 -6.53 -2.85
N PRO A 282 3.85 -5.61 -3.81
CA PRO A 282 3.26 -4.30 -3.54
C PRO A 282 1.81 -4.41 -3.09
N TYR A 283 1.35 -3.47 -2.24
CA TYR A 283 -0.06 -3.39 -1.79
C TYR A 283 -1.09 -3.53 -2.93
N GLY A 284 -0.83 -2.90 -4.07
CA GLY A 284 -1.72 -2.90 -5.24
C GLY A 284 -2.11 -4.30 -5.72
N TYR A 285 -1.26 -5.33 -5.58
CA TYR A 285 -1.58 -6.70 -5.99
C TYR A 285 -2.68 -7.36 -5.13
N LEU A 286 -2.82 -6.94 -3.88
CA LEU A 286 -3.84 -7.47 -2.95
C LEU A 286 -5.08 -6.58 -2.94
N ILE A 287 -4.87 -5.27 -3.08
CA ILE A 287 -5.90 -4.24 -3.03
C ILE A 287 -6.69 -4.19 -4.33
N ASP A 288 -6.03 -3.92 -5.46
CA ASP A 288 -6.69 -3.67 -6.74
C ASP A 288 -7.37 -4.96 -7.26
N PRO A 289 -8.70 -4.98 -7.44
CA PRO A 289 -9.42 -6.17 -7.87
C PRO A 289 -9.01 -6.65 -9.27
N VAL A 290 -8.62 -5.75 -10.17
CA VAL A 290 -8.21 -6.06 -11.55
C VAL A 290 -6.82 -6.69 -11.56
N VAL A 291 -5.87 -6.10 -10.82
CA VAL A 291 -4.52 -6.67 -10.67
C VAL A 291 -4.58 -8.02 -9.95
N ARG A 292 -5.38 -8.14 -8.88
CA ARG A 292 -5.54 -9.39 -8.12
C ARG A 292 -6.13 -10.52 -8.97
N SER A 293 -7.13 -10.20 -9.80
CA SER A 293 -7.78 -11.19 -10.69
C SER A 293 -6.86 -11.61 -11.84
N SER A 294 -6.19 -10.65 -12.50
CA SER A 294 -5.25 -10.92 -13.59
C SER A 294 -3.95 -11.61 -13.13
N SER A 295 -3.62 -11.54 -11.85
CA SER A 295 -2.48 -12.25 -11.22
C SER A 295 -2.87 -13.59 -10.58
N ASN A 296 -4.11 -14.08 -10.77
CA ASN A 296 -4.63 -15.33 -10.18
C ASN A 296 -4.47 -15.45 -8.64
N ILE A 297 -4.49 -14.32 -7.93
CA ILE A 297 -4.26 -14.28 -6.48
C ILE A 297 -5.52 -14.72 -5.73
N ASN A 298 -5.43 -15.87 -5.06
CA ASN A 298 -6.48 -16.39 -4.19
C ASN A 298 -6.12 -16.15 -2.72
N LEU A 299 -6.94 -15.38 -2.01
CA LEU A 299 -6.73 -15.02 -0.60
C LEU A 299 -7.48 -15.93 0.38
N ASN A 300 -8.28 -16.89 -0.10
CA ASN A 300 -9.11 -17.73 0.76
C ASN A 300 -8.27 -18.64 1.67
N GLY A 301 -8.42 -18.50 2.99
CA GLY A 301 -7.65 -19.19 4.03
C GLY A 301 -6.21 -18.70 4.21
N GLN A 302 -5.76 -17.65 3.51
CA GLN A 302 -4.36 -17.21 3.49
C GLN A 302 -4.05 -16.17 4.58
N VAL A 303 -2.77 -15.99 4.91
CA VAL A 303 -2.32 -14.96 5.88
C VAL A 303 -1.82 -13.73 5.13
N ILE A 304 -2.18 -12.54 5.60
CA ILE A 304 -1.80 -11.28 4.93
C ILE A 304 -1.23 -10.29 5.94
N ILE A 305 -0.04 -9.76 5.64
CA ILE A 305 0.66 -8.75 6.42
C ILE A 305 0.89 -7.54 5.51
N PHE A 306 0.39 -6.37 5.89
CA PHE A 306 0.71 -5.11 5.24
C PHE A 306 1.64 -4.29 6.15
N ASP A 307 2.88 -4.07 5.71
CA ASP A 307 3.92 -3.36 6.47
C ASP A 307 4.25 -1.99 5.84
N GLU A 308 4.42 -0.99 6.70
CA GLU A 308 4.34 0.45 6.43
C GLU A 308 2.97 1.00 5.97
N ALA A 309 1.88 0.50 6.57
CA ALA A 309 0.49 0.75 6.17
C ALA A 309 -0.07 2.17 6.42
N HIS A 310 0.76 3.19 6.69
CA HIS A 310 0.29 4.52 7.10
C HIS A 310 -0.64 5.25 6.10
N ASN A 311 -0.52 4.99 4.79
CA ASN A 311 -1.36 5.60 3.75
C ASN A 311 -2.49 4.67 3.24
N MET A 312 -2.85 3.59 3.97
CA MET A 312 -3.80 2.58 3.49
C MET A 312 -5.20 3.13 3.19
N GLU A 313 -5.68 4.09 4.00
CA GLU A 313 -6.97 4.77 3.77
C GLU A 313 -7.01 5.45 2.38
N ASP A 314 -5.94 6.17 2.03
CA ASP A 314 -5.84 6.93 0.79
C ASP A 314 -5.65 5.99 -0.42
N GLU A 315 -4.80 4.97 -0.31
CA GLU A 315 -4.59 3.95 -1.37
C GLU A 315 -5.90 3.20 -1.67
N CYS A 316 -6.68 2.81 -0.66
CA CYS A 316 -7.99 2.17 -0.86
C CYS A 316 -9.02 3.09 -1.50
N CYS A 317 -9.12 4.34 -1.03
CA CYS A 317 -9.97 5.34 -1.66
C CYS A 317 -9.55 5.63 -3.11
N GLU A 318 -8.25 5.59 -3.43
CA GLU A 318 -7.75 5.79 -4.79
C GLU A 318 -8.05 4.60 -5.71
N LYS A 319 -7.78 3.35 -5.33
CA LYS A 319 -8.10 2.17 -6.19
C LYS A 319 -9.59 1.93 -6.40
N ALA A 320 -10.43 2.46 -5.51
CA ALA A 320 -11.88 2.47 -5.69
C ALA A 320 -12.43 3.78 -6.23
N SER A 321 -11.57 4.76 -6.53
CA SER A 321 -11.95 5.94 -7.29
C SER A 321 -11.65 5.71 -8.76
N PHE A 322 -12.59 6.10 -9.62
CA PHE A 322 -12.50 5.88 -11.05
C PHE A 322 -12.58 7.22 -11.78
N GLN A 323 -11.62 7.49 -12.66
CA GLN A 323 -11.62 8.63 -13.56
C GLN A 323 -11.63 8.09 -15.00
N ILE A 324 -12.49 8.67 -15.85
CA ILE A 324 -12.54 8.40 -17.28
C ILE A 324 -12.67 9.74 -18.01
N THR A 325 -11.83 9.99 -19.00
CA THR A 325 -11.91 11.18 -19.85
C THR A 325 -12.95 11.02 -20.97
N LYS A 326 -13.44 12.12 -21.53
CA LYS A 326 -14.33 12.07 -22.70
C LYS A 326 -13.66 11.36 -23.88
N GLN A 327 -12.37 11.56 -24.09
CA GLN A 327 -11.63 10.93 -25.19
C GLN A 327 -11.62 9.40 -25.05
N GLU A 328 -11.30 8.86 -23.87
CA GLU A 328 -11.31 7.40 -23.63
C GLU A 328 -12.69 6.75 -23.88
N LEU A 329 -13.79 7.50 -23.72
CA LEU A 329 -15.13 7.03 -24.08
C LEU A 329 -15.39 7.10 -25.59
N VAL A 330 -14.90 8.13 -26.29
CA VAL A 330 -14.95 8.22 -27.76
C VAL A 330 -14.14 7.10 -28.39
N ASP A 331 -12.90 6.89 -27.93
CA ASP A 331 -12.02 5.81 -28.35
C ASP A 331 -12.68 4.43 -28.16
N ALA A 332 -13.46 4.25 -27.07
CA ALA A 332 -14.25 3.05 -26.83
C ALA A 332 -15.46 2.91 -27.75
N VAL A 333 -16.13 3.99 -28.15
CA VAL A 333 -17.20 3.96 -29.16
C VAL A 333 -16.65 3.66 -30.55
N GLU A 334 -15.52 4.26 -30.94
CA GLU A 334 -14.84 3.97 -32.21
C GLU A 334 -14.36 2.51 -32.26
N TYR A 335 -13.74 2.02 -31.17
CA TYR A 335 -13.36 0.60 -31.03
C TYR A 335 -14.58 -0.32 -31.14
N LEU A 336 -15.64 -0.07 -30.37
CA LEU A 336 -16.87 -0.87 -30.41
C LEU A 336 -17.55 -0.82 -31.78
N SER A 337 -17.38 0.25 -32.57
CA SER A 337 -17.93 0.34 -33.94
C SER A 337 -17.05 -0.43 -34.93
N SER A 338 -15.72 -0.38 -34.77
CA SER A 338 -14.76 -1.06 -35.65
C SER A 338 -14.88 -2.59 -35.65
N ILE A 339 -15.43 -3.19 -34.58
CA ILE A 339 -15.58 -4.64 -34.43
C ILE A 339 -16.93 -5.18 -34.92
N GLU A 340 -17.85 -4.33 -35.38
CA GLU A 340 -19.23 -4.69 -35.77
C GLU A 340 -19.32 -5.72 -36.91
N GLY A 341 -18.38 -5.69 -37.85
CA GLY A 341 -18.27 -6.70 -38.91
C GLY A 341 -17.79 -8.08 -38.42
N LEU A 342 -17.21 -8.16 -37.22
CA LEU A 342 -16.64 -9.39 -36.65
C LEU A 342 -17.54 -10.05 -35.59
N VAL A 343 -18.61 -9.38 -35.17
CA VAL A 343 -19.53 -9.86 -34.13
C VAL A 343 -20.66 -10.68 -34.76
N PRO A 344 -20.82 -11.97 -34.38
CA PRO A 344 -21.93 -12.80 -34.84
C PRO A 344 -23.30 -12.15 -34.58
N GLU A 345 -24.28 -12.41 -35.46
CA GLU A 345 -25.58 -11.72 -35.40
C GLU A 345 -26.32 -11.90 -34.07
N SER A 346 -26.19 -13.07 -33.44
CA SER A 346 -26.70 -13.38 -32.10
C SER A 346 -26.08 -12.55 -30.96
N LYS A 347 -25.02 -11.78 -31.25
CA LYS A 347 -24.33 -10.86 -30.32
C LYS A 347 -24.51 -9.37 -30.71
N LYS A 348 -24.91 -9.01 -31.93
CA LYS A 348 -25.04 -7.60 -32.39
C LYS A 348 -25.93 -6.75 -31.47
N SER A 349 -27.10 -7.25 -31.06
CA SER A 349 -27.99 -6.52 -30.14
C SER A 349 -27.44 -6.29 -28.72
N LEU A 350 -26.36 -6.97 -28.32
CA LEU A 350 -25.63 -6.64 -27.08
C LEU A 350 -24.56 -5.56 -27.33
N GLN A 351 -23.95 -5.55 -28.52
CA GLN A 351 -23.01 -4.52 -28.95
C GLN A 351 -23.69 -3.17 -29.13
N GLU A 352 -24.80 -3.11 -29.87
CA GLU A 352 -25.65 -1.93 -30.05
C GLU A 352 -25.94 -1.24 -28.71
N LYS A 353 -26.43 -2.03 -27.73
CA LYS A 353 -26.77 -1.54 -26.39
C LYS A 353 -25.56 -1.05 -25.60
N CYS A 354 -24.38 -1.64 -25.77
CA CYS A 354 -23.17 -1.15 -25.12
C CYS A 354 -22.68 0.15 -25.77
N THR A 355 -22.70 0.23 -27.10
CA THR A 355 -22.38 1.45 -27.85
C THR A 355 -23.36 2.59 -27.51
N GLU A 356 -24.65 2.30 -27.37
CA GLU A 356 -25.67 3.26 -26.92
C GLU A 356 -25.42 3.73 -25.49
N LEU A 357 -25.12 2.82 -24.55
CA LEU A 357 -24.80 3.18 -23.16
C LEU A 357 -23.58 4.11 -23.09
N VAL A 358 -22.49 3.82 -23.82
CA VAL A 358 -21.29 4.67 -23.82
C VAL A 358 -21.58 6.02 -24.49
N LYS A 359 -22.33 6.05 -25.60
CA LYS A 359 -22.79 7.32 -26.23
C LYS A 359 -23.64 8.16 -25.28
N SER A 360 -24.56 7.55 -24.53
CA SER A 360 -25.40 8.25 -23.54
C SER A 360 -24.58 8.93 -22.42
N VAL A 361 -23.41 8.38 -22.07
CA VAL A 361 -22.48 9.02 -21.13
C VAL A 361 -21.75 10.20 -21.78
N ILE A 362 -21.36 10.10 -23.05
CA ILE A 362 -20.73 11.19 -23.81
C ILE A 362 -21.71 12.37 -23.99
N GLU A 363 -22.96 12.08 -24.37
CA GLU A 363 -24.05 13.06 -24.49
C GLU A 363 -24.31 13.79 -23.16
N TRP A 364 -24.29 13.05 -22.04
CA TRP A 364 -24.41 13.64 -20.70
C TRP A 364 -23.24 14.57 -20.34
N ILE A 365 -21.99 14.19 -20.69
CA ILE A 365 -20.82 15.06 -20.50
C ILE A 365 -21.01 16.40 -21.24
N ASP A 366 -21.40 16.35 -22.50
CA ASP A 366 -21.56 17.55 -23.33
C ASP A 366 -22.73 18.43 -22.84
N LYS A 367 -23.84 17.82 -22.41
CA LYS A 367 -24.98 18.52 -21.81
C LYS A 367 -24.63 19.21 -20.48
N LYS A 368 -23.75 18.64 -19.66
CA LYS A 368 -23.52 19.06 -18.27
C LYS A 368 -22.21 19.83 -18.06
N SER A 369 -21.30 19.86 -19.04
CA SER A 369 -20.00 20.54 -18.94
C SER A 369 -20.04 22.00 -19.45
N VAL A 370 -21.09 22.71 -19.06
CA VAL A 370 -21.28 24.15 -19.30
C VAL A 370 -20.57 24.93 -18.20
N ILE A 371 -19.50 25.65 -18.55
CA ILE A 371 -18.58 26.31 -17.59
C ILE A 371 -19.30 27.23 -16.59
N GLU A 372 -20.36 27.91 -17.03
CA GLU A 372 -21.15 28.84 -16.20
C GLU A 372 -21.90 28.13 -15.06
N GLU A 373 -22.20 26.83 -15.19
CA GLU A 373 -22.82 25.99 -14.16
C GLU A 373 -21.80 25.22 -13.30
N MET A 374 -20.49 25.45 -13.51
CA MET A 374 -19.41 24.71 -12.82
C MET A 374 -18.69 25.61 -11.81
N THR A 375 -18.31 25.05 -10.66
CA THR A 375 -17.48 25.74 -9.69
C THR A 375 -16.05 25.91 -10.23
N ASN A 376 -15.52 27.13 -10.14
CA ASN A 376 -14.17 27.50 -10.57
C ASN A 376 -13.16 27.30 -9.42
N HIS A 377 -12.10 26.51 -9.65
CA HIS A 377 -11.08 26.18 -8.64
C HIS A 377 -9.69 26.68 -9.06
N SER A 378 -9.62 28.00 -9.31
CA SER A 378 -8.62 28.69 -10.13
C SER A 378 -8.75 28.37 -11.63
N GLU A 379 -8.28 29.29 -12.47
CA GLU A 379 -8.39 29.30 -13.95
C GLU A 379 -7.89 28.05 -14.71
N LYS A 380 -7.41 27.03 -13.99
CA LYS A 380 -6.87 25.78 -14.49
C LYS A 380 -7.97 24.74 -14.74
N PHE A 381 -9.01 24.69 -13.90
CA PHE A 381 -10.09 23.70 -14.02
C PHE A 381 -11.40 24.11 -13.34
N TYR A 382 -12.49 23.55 -13.84
CA TYR A 382 -13.86 23.69 -13.35
C TYR A 382 -14.43 22.32 -12.95
N THR A 383 -15.37 22.30 -12.02
CA THR A 383 -15.99 21.07 -11.49
C THR A 383 -17.46 21.24 -11.17
N LYS A 384 -18.26 20.20 -11.43
CA LYS A 384 -19.64 20.04 -10.95
C LYS A 384 -19.73 18.74 -10.16
N ILE A 385 -20.39 18.75 -9.00
CA ILE A 385 -20.37 17.64 -8.03
C ILE A 385 -21.81 17.25 -7.66
N TRP A 386 -22.07 15.94 -7.60
CA TRP A 386 -23.33 15.38 -7.14
C TRP A 386 -23.10 14.32 -6.06
N SER A 387 -24.08 14.15 -5.17
CA SER A 387 -24.00 13.20 -4.06
C SER A 387 -25.38 12.71 -3.63
N GLY A 388 -25.42 11.58 -2.91
CA GLY A 388 -26.69 10.97 -2.48
C GLY A 388 -27.61 10.70 -3.67
N ARG A 389 -28.92 10.84 -3.47
CA ARG A 389 -29.95 10.71 -4.51
C ARG A 389 -29.69 11.55 -5.76
N ALA A 390 -29.07 12.72 -5.63
CA ALA A 390 -28.73 13.55 -6.80
C ALA A 390 -27.69 12.88 -7.72
N MET A 391 -26.71 12.14 -7.16
CA MET A 391 -25.78 11.33 -7.98
C MET A 391 -26.50 10.18 -8.69
N TYR A 392 -27.48 9.54 -8.05
CA TYR A 392 -28.24 8.45 -8.68
C TYR A 392 -29.21 8.94 -9.75
N ALA A 393 -29.76 10.15 -9.63
CA ALA A 393 -30.54 10.80 -10.69
C ALA A 393 -29.70 11.07 -11.93
N GLU A 394 -28.47 11.58 -11.78
CA GLU A 394 -27.54 11.76 -12.91
C GLU A 394 -27.11 10.42 -13.53
N LEU A 395 -26.90 9.36 -12.74
CA LEU A 395 -26.65 8.01 -13.26
C LEU A 395 -27.83 7.45 -14.06
N GLN A 396 -29.08 7.76 -13.67
CA GLN A 396 -30.26 7.43 -14.45
C GLN A 396 -30.34 8.25 -15.75
N GLU A 397 -29.96 9.54 -15.73
CA GLU A 397 -29.86 10.37 -16.94
C GLU A 397 -28.80 9.85 -17.92
N MET A 398 -27.70 9.27 -17.43
CA MET A 398 -26.69 8.57 -18.23
C MET A 398 -27.12 7.16 -18.72
N LYS A 399 -28.35 6.69 -18.43
CA LYS A 399 -28.81 5.29 -18.61
C LYS A 399 -27.98 4.22 -17.85
N LEU A 400 -27.08 4.62 -16.95
CA LEU A 400 -26.19 3.74 -16.19
C LEU A 400 -26.89 3.07 -14.99
N HIS A 401 -28.05 2.47 -15.24
CA HIS A 401 -28.83 1.73 -14.24
C HIS A 401 -28.07 0.53 -13.67
N HIS A 402 -28.60 -0.09 -12.60
CA HIS A 402 -28.06 -1.31 -12.00
C HIS A 402 -27.66 -2.38 -13.03
N ASP A 403 -28.51 -2.61 -14.04
CA ASP A 403 -28.27 -3.64 -15.04
C ASP A 403 -27.37 -3.21 -16.20
N ALA A 404 -27.00 -1.92 -16.32
CA ALA A 404 -25.98 -1.48 -17.27
C ALA A 404 -24.64 -2.18 -17.00
N GLY A 405 -24.25 -2.33 -15.73
CA GLY A 405 -23.07 -3.12 -15.34
C GLY A 405 -23.17 -4.59 -15.75
N ASN A 406 -24.36 -5.19 -15.65
CA ASN A 406 -24.62 -6.57 -16.08
C ASN A 406 -24.60 -6.72 -17.62
N ILE A 407 -25.10 -5.72 -18.36
CA ILE A 407 -25.10 -5.67 -19.83
C ILE A 407 -23.66 -5.55 -20.34
N LEU A 408 -22.93 -4.54 -19.83
CA LEU A 408 -21.52 -4.31 -20.17
C LEU A 408 -20.65 -5.53 -19.82
N GLN A 409 -20.82 -6.15 -18.65
CA GLN A 409 -20.07 -7.36 -18.29
C GLN A 409 -20.37 -8.54 -19.24
N LYS A 410 -21.64 -8.78 -19.56
CA LYS A 410 -22.04 -9.83 -20.52
C LYS A 410 -21.53 -9.55 -21.93
N ALA A 411 -21.36 -8.29 -22.31
CA ALA A 411 -20.81 -7.89 -23.59
C ALA A 411 -19.29 -8.10 -23.64
N ILE A 412 -18.52 -7.57 -22.67
CA ILE A 412 -17.06 -7.78 -22.61
C ILE A 412 -16.74 -9.28 -22.59
N GLN A 413 -17.39 -10.08 -21.74
CA GLN A 413 -17.17 -11.54 -21.71
C GLN A 413 -17.47 -12.22 -23.06
N LYS A 414 -18.42 -11.70 -23.85
CA LYS A 414 -18.76 -12.21 -25.18
C LYS A 414 -17.92 -11.63 -26.32
N PHE A 415 -17.21 -10.52 -26.12
CA PHE A 415 -16.21 -10.00 -27.07
C PHE A 415 -14.83 -10.59 -26.79
N ASP A 416 -14.47 -10.79 -25.53
CA ASP A 416 -13.30 -11.54 -25.10
C ASP A 416 -13.34 -12.98 -25.68
N SER A 417 -14.52 -13.61 -25.75
CA SER A 417 -14.76 -14.89 -26.46
C SER A 417 -14.81 -14.79 -28.01
N VAL A 418 -14.54 -13.63 -28.60
CA VAL A 418 -14.35 -13.44 -30.07
C VAL A 418 -12.88 -13.20 -30.37
N PHE A 419 -12.14 -12.53 -29.47
CA PHE A 419 -10.70 -12.32 -29.59
C PHE A 419 -9.86 -13.46 -29.01
N LYS A 420 -10.42 -14.28 -28.12
CA LYS A 420 -9.92 -15.61 -27.74
C LYS A 420 -10.72 -16.66 -28.50
N PRO A 421 -10.20 -17.23 -29.61
CA PRO A 421 -10.89 -18.30 -30.32
C PRO A 421 -10.91 -19.58 -29.48
N ASP A 422 -12.10 -20.16 -29.28
CA ASP A 422 -12.23 -21.57 -28.98
C ASP A 422 -11.69 -22.40 -30.17
N ASN A 423 -10.98 -23.50 -29.89
CA ASN A 423 -10.24 -24.32 -30.87
C ASN A 423 -11.11 -25.11 -31.87
N SER A 424 -12.31 -24.64 -32.24
CA SER A 424 -13.36 -25.47 -32.86
C SER A 424 -14.11 -24.88 -34.05
N LEU A 425 -13.85 -23.64 -34.48
CA LEU A 425 -14.58 -23.01 -35.61
C LEU A 425 -13.65 -22.39 -36.67
N ASN A 426 -13.44 -23.13 -37.76
CA ASN A 426 -12.86 -22.60 -38.99
C ASN A 426 -13.86 -21.68 -39.69
N ILE A 427 -13.56 -20.39 -39.83
CA ILE A 427 -14.28 -19.46 -40.70
C ILE A 427 -13.28 -18.79 -41.64
N THR A 428 -13.55 -18.88 -42.94
CA THR A 428 -12.70 -18.37 -44.02
C THR A 428 -13.01 -16.92 -44.36
N GLY A 429 -11.99 -16.10 -44.62
CA GLY A 429 -12.14 -14.84 -45.37
C GLY A 429 -11.51 -13.61 -44.72
N THR A 430 -10.34 -13.23 -45.25
CA THR A 430 -9.91 -11.85 -45.53
C THR A 430 -10.63 -10.69 -44.80
N VAL A 431 -9.99 -10.12 -43.77
CA VAL A 431 -9.80 -8.67 -43.48
C VAL A 431 -9.29 -8.53 -42.04
N PHE A 432 -7.96 -8.42 -41.86
CA PHE A 432 -7.31 -8.22 -40.54
C PHE A 432 -5.95 -7.51 -40.68
N GLU A 433 -5.96 -6.21 -41.04
CA GLU A 433 -4.73 -5.38 -41.09
C GLU A 433 -4.71 -4.21 -40.10
N LYS A 434 -5.80 -3.94 -39.37
CA LYS A 434 -5.80 -2.89 -38.33
C LYS A 434 -5.34 -3.47 -37.00
N LYS A 435 -4.33 -2.82 -36.40
CA LYS A 435 -3.94 -3.05 -35.00
C LYS A 435 -5.10 -2.61 -34.11
N HIS A 436 -5.45 -3.44 -33.14
CA HIS A 436 -6.43 -3.12 -32.11
C HIS A 436 -5.74 -3.07 -30.76
N ASP A 437 -5.61 -1.87 -30.18
CA ASP A 437 -5.11 -1.72 -28.82
C ASP A 437 -6.17 -2.17 -27.80
N SER A 438 -5.74 -2.84 -26.73
CA SER A 438 -6.62 -3.37 -25.68
C SER A 438 -7.18 -2.29 -24.74
N GLN A 439 -6.63 -1.07 -24.81
CA GLN A 439 -6.95 0.07 -23.93
C GLN A 439 -8.46 0.39 -23.82
N PRO A 440 -9.29 0.37 -24.88
CA PRO A 440 -10.69 0.73 -24.76
C PRO A 440 -11.54 -0.31 -24.02
N LEU A 441 -11.20 -1.60 -24.10
CA LEU A 441 -11.85 -2.64 -23.30
C LEU A 441 -11.58 -2.42 -21.80
N THR A 442 -10.34 -2.06 -21.44
CA THR A 442 -9.95 -1.75 -20.06
C THR A 442 -10.70 -0.52 -19.49
N VAL A 443 -11.11 0.44 -20.31
CA VAL A 443 -11.97 1.56 -19.90
C VAL A 443 -13.37 1.06 -19.51
N LEU A 444 -13.95 0.14 -20.30
CA LEU A 444 -15.25 -0.45 -20.03
C LEU A 444 -15.22 -1.40 -18.81
N GLU A 445 -14.14 -2.15 -18.60
CA GLU A 445 -13.94 -2.96 -17.39
C GLU A 445 -13.90 -2.10 -16.11
N LYS A 446 -13.19 -0.96 -16.13
CA LYS A 446 -13.19 0.02 -15.03
C LYS A 446 -14.58 0.59 -14.76
N LEU A 447 -15.38 0.86 -15.80
CA LEU A 447 -16.75 1.35 -15.67
C LEU A 447 -17.70 0.27 -15.08
N ILE A 448 -17.57 -0.99 -15.47
CA ILE A 448 -18.30 -2.10 -14.85
C ILE A 448 -17.94 -2.20 -13.36
N LEU A 449 -16.64 -2.13 -13.03
CA LEU A 449 -16.17 -2.26 -11.66
C LEU A 449 -16.64 -1.10 -10.77
N SER A 450 -16.65 0.14 -11.29
CA SER A 450 -17.16 1.30 -10.56
C SER A 450 -18.66 1.19 -10.29
N LEU A 451 -19.48 0.88 -11.30
CA LEU A 451 -20.92 0.68 -11.16
C LEU A 451 -21.25 -0.46 -10.19
N LYS A 452 -20.48 -1.55 -10.25
CA LYS A 452 -20.61 -2.70 -9.33
C LYS A 452 -20.34 -2.32 -7.87
N TYR A 453 -19.43 -1.38 -7.59
CA TYR A 453 -19.23 -0.86 -6.24
C TYR A 453 -20.30 0.16 -5.83
N ILE A 454 -20.65 1.11 -6.70
CA ILE A 454 -21.66 2.14 -6.45
C ILE A 454 -23.03 1.51 -6.12
N TYR A 455 -23.49 0.54 -6.93
CA TYR A 455 -24.77 -0.14 -6.67
C TYR A 455 -24.71 -1.17 -5.53
N LYS A 456 -23.52 -1.59 -5.10
CA LYS A 456 -23.34 -2.44 -3.91
C LYS A 456 -23.34 -1.63 -2.61
N ASP A 457 -22.78 -0.42 -2.62
CA ASP A 457 -22.96 0.59 -1.56
C ASP A 457 -24.45 0.89 -1.40
N TYR A 458 -25.13 1.31 -2.47
CA TYR A 458 -26.58 1.60 -2.50
C TYR A 458 -27.48 0.49 -1.90
N ARG A 459 -27.16 -0.78 -2.17
CA ARG A 459 -27.91 -1.95 -1.64
C ARG A 459 -27.60 -2.29 -0.18
N LEU A 460 -26.50 -1.78 0.39
CA LEU A 460 -26.08 -2.06 1.77
C LEU A 460 -26.41 -0.89 2.71
N THR A 461 -26.56 0.33 2.19
CA THR A 461 -27.28 1.41 2.86
C THR A 461 -28.76 1.04 3.05
N PRO A 462 -29.30 1.07 4.29
CA PRO A 462 -30.75 0.90 4.52
C PRO A 462 -31.59 1.93 3.74
N THR A 463 -32.82 1.57 3.38
CA THR A 463 -33.75 2.48 2.67
C THR A 463 -34.01 3.79 3.44
N ASP A 464 -33.93 3.73 4.76
CA ASP A 464 -34.15 4.88 5.66
C ASP A 464 -32.87 5.69 5.92
N SER A 465 -31.74 5.31 5.29
CA SER A 465 -30.48 6.03 5.44
C SER A 465 -30.41 7.24 4.50
N TYR A 466 -30.62 8.42 5.09
CA TYR A 466 -30.72 9.68 4.35
C TYR A 466 -29.38 10.11 3.70
N ASP A 467 -29.22 9.78 2.42
CA ASP A 467 -28.24 10.30 1.45
C ASP A 467 -26.74 10.09 1.70
N CYS A 468 -26.30 9.53 2.84
CA CYS A 468 -24.88 9.34 3.20
C CYS A 468 -24.16 8.19 2.45
N HIS A 469 -24.33 8.13 1.13
CA HIS A 469 -23.66 7.18 0.24
C HIS A 469 -22.16 7.47 0.14
N SER A 470 -21.39 6.40 -0.05
CA SER A 470 -19.92 6.41 0.02
C SER A 470 -19.25 6.99 -1.23
N TYR A 471 -19.99 7.16 -2.32
CA TYR A 471 -19.50 7.74 -3.58
C TYR A 471 -20.01 9.17 -3.78
N LYS A 472 -19.16 9.99 -4.41
CA LYS A 472 -19.50 11.33 -4.91
C LYS A 472 -19.12 11.38 -6.40
N LEU A 473 -20.03 11.87 -7.25
CA LEU A 473 -19.82 12.02 -8.70
C LEU A 473 -19.27 13.43 -8.97
N CYS A 474 -18.19 13.54 -9.75
CA CYS A 474 -17.65 14.83 -10.18
C CYS A 474 -17.35 14.85 -11.68
N LEU A 475 -17.98 15.78 -12.39
CA LEU A 475 -17.61 16.16 -13.75
C LEU A 475 -16.56 17.27 -13.66
N LYS A 476 -15.39 17.05 -14.26
CA LYS A 476 -14.24 17.96 -14.19
C LYS A 476 -13.74 18.32 -15.59
N LYS A 477 -13.67 19.62 -15.86
CA LYS A 477 -13.19 20.23 -17.11
C LYS A 477 -11.87 20.97 -16.85
N ALA A 478 -10.75 20.49 -17.38
CA ALA A 478 -9.41 21.00 -17.08
C ALA A 478 -8.61 21.40 -18.33
N LYS A 479 -7.81 22.48 -18.25
CA LYS A 479 -6.98 22.95 -19.38
C LYS A 479 -5.78 22.05 -19.64
N LEU A 480 -5.48 21.77 -20.92
CA LEU A 480 -4.35 20.95 -21.35
C LEU A 480 -3.00 21.69 -21.21
N SER A 481 -2.09 21.14 -20.40
CA SER A 481 -0.70 21.62 -20.28
C SER A 481 0.27 20.74 -21.07
N GLY A 482 0.22 20.85 -22.40
CA GLY A 482 1.15 20.17 -23.29
C GLY A 482 2.58 20.72 -23.26
N PHE A 483 3.50 19.96 -23.84
CA PHE A 483 4.73 20.47 -24.42
C PHE A 483 4.60 20.37 -25.94
N THR A 484 5.10 21.35 -26.67
CA THR A 484 5.18 21.33 -28.14
C THR A 484 6.65 21.30 -28.54
N PHE A 485 7.06 20.29 -29.31
CA PHE A 485 8.42 20.21 -29.82
C PHE A 485 8.59 21.25 -30.95
N ASN A 486 9.39 22.28 -30.73
CA ASN A 486 9.63 23.31 -31.76
C ASN A 486 10.83 22.88 -32.61
N SER A 487 10.56 22.25 -33.77
CA SER A 487 11.59 21.60 -34.60
C SER A 487 12.69 22.55 -35.09
N ALA A 488 12.40 23.86 -35.19
CA ALA A 488 13.35 24.88 -35.58
C ALA A 488 14.38 25.25 -34.49
N GLU A 489 14.12 24.94 -33.22
CA GLU A 489 14.94 25.38 -32.08
C GLU A 489 15.52 24.22 -31.25
N GLY A 490 15.03 22.99 -31.43
CA GLY A 490 15.52 21.80 -30.72
C GLY A 490 15.17 21.71 -29.22
N TRP A 491 14.48 22.71 -28.66
CA TRP A 491 14.08 22.76 -27.25
C TRP A 491 12.58 22.44 -27.04
N LEU A 492 12.27 21.80 -25.91
CA LEU A 492 10.92 21.44 -25.50
C LEU A 492 10.16 22.65 -24.91
N SER A 493 9.43 23.37 -25.76
CA SER A 493 8.64 24.54 -25.35
C SER A 493 7.31 24.17 -24.69
N LYS A 494 7.02 24.76 -23.51
CA LYS A 494 5.72 24.64 -22.82
C LYS A 494 4.70 25.64 -23.36
N LYS A 495 4.23 25.44 -24.58
CA LYS A 495 3.08 26.18 -25.11
C LYS A 495 1.81 25.67 -24.43
N ARG A 496 1.13 26.51 -23.65
CA ARG A 496 -0.19 26.18 -23.08
C ARG A 496 -1.18 26.01 -24.23
N LEU A 497 -1.91 24.90 -24.28
CA LEU A 497 -3.04 24.77 -25.19
C LEU A 497 -4.29 25.33 -24.49
N ASN A 498 -5.14 26.04 -25.25
CA ASN A 498 -6.43 26.52 -24.74
C ASN A 498 -7.54 25.46 -24.79
N SER A 499 -7.23 24.24 -25.23
CA SER A 499 -8.17 23.12 -25.18
C SER A 499 -8.40 22.64 -23.74
N PHE A 500 -9.66 22.29 -23.46
CA PHE A 500 -10.07 21.65 -22.23
C PHE A 500 -10.25 20.15 -22.46
N VAL A 501 -10.02 19.34 -21.42
CA VAL A 501 -10.40 17.93 -21.35
C VAL A 501 -11.46 17.77 -20.28
N ASP A 502 -12.56 17.12 -20.67
CA ASP A 502 -13.64 16.71 -19.80
C ASP A 502 -13.41 15.31 -19.24
N SER A 503 -13.80 15.10 -17.99
CA SER A 503 -13.65 13.82 -17.30
C SER A 503 -14.77 13.58 -16.29
N ILE A 504 -15.33 12.36 -16.32
CA ILE A 504 -16.19 11.86 -15.25
C ILE A 504 -15.30 11.22 -14.19
N ASN A 505 -15.62 11.52 -12.93
CA ASN A 505 -14.92 11.00 -11.78
C ASN A 505 -15.94 10.44 -10.78
N PHE A 506 -15.77 9.18 -10.39
CA PHE A 506 -16.44 8.58 -9.24
C PHE A 506 -15.40 8.53 -8.11
N TRP A 507 -15.55 9.38 -7.10
CA TRP A 507 -14.64 9.39 -5.95
C TRP A 507 -15.26 8.65 -4.77
N CYS A 508 -14.53 7.68 -4.22
CA CYS A 508 -14.92 7.01 -2.98
C CYS A 508 -14.47 7.81 -1.75
N MET A 509 -15.36 7.96 -0.77
CA MET A 509 -15.14 8.69 0.49
C MET A 509 -14.96 7.76 1.71
N ASN A 510 -15.05 6.45 1.52
CA ASN A 510 -15.18 5.48 2.62
C ASN A 510 -14.31 4.23 2.38
N PRO A 511 -13.07 4.17 2.90
CA PRO A 511 -12.17 3.05 2.66
C PRO A 511 -12.70 1.72 3.23
N GLY A 512 -13.66 1.74 4.15
CA GLY A 512 -14.36 0.54 4.64
C GLY A 512 -15.49 0.01 3.73
N VAL A 513 -16.18 0.88 2.96
CA VAL A 513 -17.13 0.43 1.91
C VAL A 513 -16.40 -0.02 0.65
N VAL A 514 -15.17 0.43 0.46
CA VAL A 514 -14.23 -0.20 -0.46
C VAL A 514 -13.99 -1.63 0.04
N ARG A 515 -14.85 -2.53 -0.43
CA ARG A 515 -14.96 -3.92 0.03
C ARG A 515 -13.73 -4.76 -0.29
N ILE A 516 -12.68 -4.15 -0.84
CA ILE A 516 -11.32 -4.68 -0.82
C ILE A 516 -10.99 -5.17 0.60
N PHE A 517 -11.02 -4.34 1.65
CA PHE A 517 -10.60 -4.81 2.97
C PHE A 517 -11.58 -5.79 3.63
N GLN A 518 -12.90 -5.67 3.40
CA GLN A 518 -13.87 -6.64 3.90
C GLN A 518 -13.82 -7.98 3.15
N ASP A 519 -13.79 -7.99 1.81
CA ASP A 519 -13.68 -9.21 1.00
C ASP A 519 -12.28 -9.86 1.15
N ILE A 520 -11.22 -9.08 1.42
CA ILE A 520 -9.92 -9.59 1.90
C ILE A 520 -10.10 -10.25 3.26
N SER A 521 -10.60 -9.53 4.27
CA SER A 521 -10.69 -10.03 5.65
C SER A 521 -11.70 -11.16 5.85
N SER A 522 -12.67 -11.33 4.95
CA SER A 522 -13.62 -12.47 4.99
C SER A 522 -13.12 -13.69 4.23
N SER A 523 -12.09 -13.53 3.39
CA SER A 523 -11.44 -14.62 2.66
C SER A 523 -10.18 -15.08 3.39
N ALA A 524 -9.33 -14.13 3.81
CA ALA A 524 -8.10 -14.38 4.53
C ALA A 524 -8.37 -14.98 5.92
N ARG A 525 -7.41 -15.79 6.39
CA ARG A 525 -7.39 -16.32 7.77
C ARG A 525 -7.13 -15.20 8.79
N SER A 526 -6.25 -14.27 8.45
CA SER A 526 -5.83 -13.15 9.30
C SER A 526 -5.29 -12.00 8.47
N VAL A 527 -5.64 -10.77 8.82
CA VAL A 527 -5.03 -9.54 8.30
C VAL A 527 -4.28 -8.81 9.41
N ILE A 528 -2.99 -8.58 9.20
CA ILE A 528 -2.12 -7.81 10.09
C ILE A 528 -1.72 -6.51 9.38
N LEU A 529 -2.00 -5.36 10.00
CA LEU A 529 -1.60 -4.04 9.52
C LEU A 529 -0.54 -3.45 10.45
N ALA A 530 0.60 -3.01 9.92
CA ALA A 530 1.71 -2.49 10.70
C ALA A 530 2.35 -1.25 10.06
N SER A 531 2.77 -0.27 10.86
CA SER A 531 3.57 0.89 10.41
C SER A 531 4.26 1.57 11.59
N GLY A 532 5.22 2.46 11.30
CA GLY A 532 5.86 3.30 12.33
C GLY A 532 4.94 4.32 13.01
N THR A 533 3.81 4.65 12.39
CA THR A 533 3.17 5.99 12.54
C THR A 533 1.64 5.95 12.57
N LEU A 534 1.03 4.80 12.90
CA LEU A 534 -0.43 4.60 12.84
C LEU A 534 -1.23 5.39 13.89
N ALA A 535 -0.58 6.00 14.89
CA ALA A 535 -1.27 6.77 15.93
C ALA A 535 -2.05 7.97 15.33
N PRO A 536 -3.33 8.19 15.74
CA PRO A 536 -4.10 7.40 16.72
C PRO A 536 -4.72 6.11 16.14
N LEU A 537 -4.44 4.95 16.76
CA LEU A 537 -4.88 3.63 16.23
C LEU A 537 -6.39 3.49 16.07
N LYS A 538 -7.18 3.95 17.05
CA LYS A 538 -8.65 3.79 17.04
C LYS A 538 -9.27 4.47 15.83
N THR A 539 -8.81 5.68 15.49
CA THR A 539 -9.30 6.44 14.34
C THR A 539 -9.03 5.71 13.02
N TYR A 540 -7.85 5.11 12.88
CA TYR A 540 -7.46 4.31 11.71
C TYR A 540 -8.26 3.00 11.58
N ALA A 541 -8.45 2.27 12.69
CA ALA A 541 -9.28 1.07 12.74
C ALA A 541 -10.73 1.35 12.27
N ASN A 542 -11.30 2.46 12.74
CA ASN A 542 -12.66 2.87 12.45
C ASN A 542 -12.88 3.25 10.96
N GLU A 543 -11.92 3.95 10.34
CA GLU A 543 -12.00 4.33 8.91
C GLU A 543 -11.94 3.12 7.97
N LEU A 544 -11.05 2.16 8.24
CA LEU A 544 -10.96 0.93 7.45
C LEU A 544 -12.18 0.00 7.62
N GLY A 545 -13.06 0.27 8.58
CA GLY A 545 -14.30 -0.50 8.78
C GLY A 545 -14.08 -1.96 9.19
N LEU A 546 -12.91 -2.31 9.73
CA LEU A 546 -12.56 -3.67 10.13
C LEU A 546 -12.52 -3.84 11.65
N PRO A 547 -13.07 -4.93 12.21
CA PRO A 547 -12.88 -5.27 13.61
C PRO A 547 -11.46 -5.82 13.82
N PHE A 548 -10.57 -4.97 14.34
CA PHE A 548 -9.26 -5.40 14.84
C PHE A 548 -9.39 -5.80 16.31
N GLN A 549 -9.44 -7.10 16.58
CA GLN A 549 -9.50 -7.63 17.96
C GLN A 549 -8.23 -7.26 18.74
N TYR A 550 -7.11 -7.13 18.04
CA TYR A 550 -5.79 -6.92 18.63
C TYR A 550 -5.15 -5.62 18.15
N LEU A 551 -5.35 -4.54 18.93
CA LEU A 551 -4.54 -3.32 18.85
C LEU A 551 -3.22 -3.50 19.62
N LEU A 552 -2.13 -2.89 19.14
CA LEU A 552 -0.84 -2.80 19.83
C LEU A 552 -0.15 -1.47 19.54
N GLU A 553 0.16 -0.69 20.57
CA GLU A 553 1.06 0.47 20.52
C GLU A 553 2.37 0.06 21.21
N ALA A 554 3.36 -0.40 20.43
CA ALA A 554 4.59 -0.97 20.97
C ALA A 554 5.55 0.14 21.47
N PRO A 555 6.29 -0.09 22.58
CA PRO A 555 7.23 0.89 23.12
C PRO A 555 8.41 1.12 22.17
N HIS A 556 9.06 2.29 22.27
CA HIS A 556 10.32 2.53 21.59
C HIS A 556 11.44 1.64 22.18
N VAL A 557 12.43 1.30 21.35
CA VAL A 557 13.61 0.51 21.74
C VAL A 557 14.75 1.39 22.30
N ILE A 558 14.55 2.70 22.35
CA ILE A 558 15.54 3.68 22.85
C ILE A 558 15.11 4.13 24.25
N LEU A 559 16.10 4.29 25.12
CA LEU A 559 15.93 4.69 26.51
C LEU A 559 15.56 6.19 26.62
N PRO A 560 14.79 6.62 27.66
CA PRO A 560 14.31 8.00 27.77
C PRO A 560 15.39 9.08 27.92
N ASP A 561 16.60 8.68 28.33
CA ASP A 561 17.79 9.53 28.46
C ASP A 561 18.44 9.87 27.12
N ARG A 562 18.32 9.02 26.10
CA ARG A 562 18.84 9.26 24.74
C ARG A 562 17.91 10.06 23.82
N VAL A 563 16.71 10.44 24.29
CA VAL A 563 15.75 11.23 23.47
C VAL A 563 15.26 12.46 24.21
N TRP A 564 15.62 13.64 23.71
CA TRP A 564 15.07 14.91 24.16
C TRP A 564 13.83 15.25 23.34
N ILE A 565 12.71 15.61 23.99
CA ILE A 565 11.47 16.00 23.31
C ILE A 565 10.94 17.29 23.93
N GLY A 566 10.84 18.35 23.13
CA GLY A 566 10.40 19.66 23.57
C GLY A 566 9.38 20.29 22.63
N ALA A 567 8.25 20.73 23.18
CA ALA A 567 7.32 21.64 22.51
C ALA A 567 7.58 23.08 22.97
N ILE A 568 7.60 24.02 22.02
CA ILE A 568 7.84 25.45 22.27
C ILE A 568 6.79 26.30 21.55
N GLY A 569 6.12 27.17 22.32
CA GLY A 569 5.07 28.06 21.82
C GLY A 569 5.50 29.51 21.58
N VAL A 570 6.75 29.86 21.90
CA VAL A 570 7.25 31.24 22.01
C VAL A 570 8.71 31.30 21.51
N GLY A 571 9.05 32.32 20.73
CA GLY A 571 10.40 32.49 20.16
C GLY A 571 11.37 33.34 21.00
N PRO A 572 12.61 33.54 20.51
CA PRO A 572 13.68 34.23 21.26
C PRO A 572 13.46 35.72 21.57
N LYS A 573 12.53 36.40 20.88
CA LYS A 573 12.07 37.77 21.18
C LYS A 573 10.64 37.78 21.76
N HIS A 574 10.25 36.67 22.39
CA HIS A 574 8.93 36.40 22.97
C HIS A 574 7.74 36.47 21.98
N VAL A 575 7.98 36.36 20.66
CA VAL A 575 6.90 36.33 19.68
C VAL A 575 6.18 34.96 19.74
N PRO A 576 4.83 34.90 19.80
CA PRO A 576 4.10 33.65 19.88
C PRO A 576 4.16 32.84 18.57
N LEU A 577 4.75 31.65 18.65
CA LEU A 577 4.93 30.73 17.53
C LEU A 577 3.70 29.84 17.36
N LYS A 578 2.66 30.37 16.71
CA LYS A 578 1.43 29.65 16.36
C LYS A 578 1.31 29.48 14.84
N ALA A 579 1.66 28.32 14.31
CA ALA A 579 1.73 28.07 12.87
C ALA A 579 0.36 27.70 12.27
N THR A 580 -0.61 28.62 12.38
CA THR A 580 -1.82 28.61 11.52
C THR A 580 -1.55 29.40 10.24
N TYR A 581 -2.26 29.11 9.15
CA TYR A 581 -2.03 29.70 7.83
C TYR A 581 -1.88 31.24 7.85
N GLN A 582 -2.79 31.93 8.56
CA GLN A 582 -2.79 33.39 8.69
C GLN A 582 -1.57 33.92 9.47
N LEU A 583 -1.19 33.26 10.58
CA LEU A 583 -0.10 33.73 11.45
C LEU A 583 1.28 33.34 10.92
N ALA A 584 1.41 32.19 10.25
CA ALA A 584 2.64 31.78 9.57
C ALA A 584 3.01 32.75 8.43
N GLN A 585 2.03 33.41 7.80
CA GLN A 585 2.25 34.45 6.80
C GLN A 585 2.70 35.80 7.37
N SER A 586 2.63 36.01 8.70
CA SER A 586 3.14 37.23 9.32
C SER A 586 4.67 37.31 9.24
N THR A 587 5.19 38.53 9.11
CA THR A 587 6.63 38.80 9.03
C THR A 587 7.36 38.50 10.33
N GLU A 588 6.66 38.63 11.45
CA GLU A 588 7.14 38.43 12.81
C GLU A 588 7.36 36.94 13.06
N PHE A 589 6.39 36.10 12.69
CA PHE A 589 6.52 34.65 12.78
C PHE A 589 7.68 34.13 11.91
N GLN A 590 7.81 34.63 10.68
CA GLN A 590 8.87 34.21 9.76
C GLN A 590 10.27 34.57 10.27
N ASP A 591 10.46 35.80 10.75
CA ASP A 591 11.74 36.25 11.29
C ASP A 591 12.09 35.49 12.59
N GLU A 592 11.10 35.25 13.44
CA GLU A 592 11.29 34.57 14.72
C GLU A 592 11.62 33.09 14.56
N LEU A 593 10.94 32.40 13.63
CA LEU A 593 11.29 31.03 13.25
C LEU A 593 12.73 30.96 12.72
N GLY A 594 13.19 32.00 11.99
CA GLY A 594 14.58 32.12 11.56
C GLY A 594 15.56 32.20 12.73
N ARG A 595 15.28 33.03 13.75
CA ARG A 595 16.10 33.15 14.98
C ARG A 595 16.11 31.86 15.78
N LEU A 596 14.95 31.24 15.99
CA LEU A 596 14.82 29.95 16.66
C LEU A 596 15.69 28.87 15.98
N LEU A 597 15.64 28.77 14.64
CA LEU A 597 16.46 27.83 13.89
C LEU A 597 17.96 28.13 13.99
N ILE A 598 18.39 29.40 14.06
CA ILE A 598 19.80 29.78 14.28
C ILE A 598 20.30 29.24 15.62
N GLU A 599 19.56 29.44 16.72
CA GLU A 599 19.97 28.92 18.04
C GLU A 599 19.98 27.39 18.10
N ILE A 600 18.99 26.73 17.50
CA ILE A 600 18.99 25.27 17.38
C ILE A 600 20.22 24.78 16.60
N CYS A 601 20.58 25.43 15.48
CA CYS A 601 21.72 25.04 14.65
C CYS A 601 23.09 25.31 15.31
N LYS A 602 23.20 26.33 16.18
CA LYS A 602 24.39 26.55 17.01
C LYS A 602 24.61 25.40 18.00
N VAL A 603 23.55 24.95 18.66
CA VAL A 603 23.61 23.94 19.72
C VAL A 603 23.76 22.53 19.18
N THR A 604 22.97 22.17 18.17
CA THR A 604 22.91 20.79 17.66
C THR A 604 24.09 20.47 16.72
N PRO A 605 24.82 19.35 16.90
CA PRO A 605 25.85 18.92 15.96
C PRO A 605 25.23 18.31 14.70
N ASP A 606 26.08 17.98 13.73
CA ASP A 606 25.77 17.11 12.60
C ASP A 606 24.51 17.55 11.80
N GLY A 607 23.64 16.63 11.35
CA GLY A 607 22.45 16.90 10.55
C GLY A 607 21.21 17.31 11.36
N VAL A 608 20.51 18.36 10.89
CA VAL A 608 19.20 18.81 11.39
C VAL A 608 18.16 18.75 10.28
N LEU A 609 16.99 18.18 10.56
CA LEU A 609 15.84 18.18 9.65
C LEU A 609 14.81 19.20 10.14
N CYS A 610 14.27 20.02 9.24
CA CYS A 610 13.20 20.97 9.55
C CYS A 610 12.02 20.75 8.61
N PHE A 611 10.91 20.25 9.15
CA PHE A 611 9.69 19.96 8.41
C PHE A 611 8.71 21.15 8.47
N LEU A 612 8.29 21.60 7.29
CA LEU A 612 7.50 22.82 7.08
C LEU A 612 6.17 22.48 6.38
N PRO A 613 5.04 23.15 6.70
CA PRO A 613 3.71 22.76 6.21
C PRO A 613 3.54 22.69 4.68
N SER A 614 4.26 23.52 3.91
CA SER A 614 4.16 23.52 2.45
C SER A 614 5.43 24.03 1.76
N TYR A 615 5.60 23.65 0.50
CA TYR A 615 6.65 24.25 -0.34
C TYR A 615 6.44 25.74 -0.59
N THR A 616 5.20 26.26 -0.57
CA THR A 616 4.95 27.71 -0.75
C THR A 616 5.42 28.49 0.47
N PHE A 617 5.28 27.94 1.67
CA PHE A 617 5.80 28.52 2.89
C PHE A 617 7.35 28.53 2.92
N ILE A 618 8.00 27.49 2.37
CA ILE A 618 9.45 27.49 2.14
C ILE A 618 9.88 28.68 1.27
N ASP A 619 9.23 28.92 0.12
CA ASP A 619 9.56 30.06 -0.76
C ASP A 619 9.43 31.40 -0.01
N CYS A 620 8.39 31.57 0.81
CA CYS A 620 8.19 32.76 1.64
C CYS A 620 9.34 32.97 2.64
N LEU A 621 9.65 31.94 3.44
CA LEU A 621 10.76 31.98 4.42
C LEU A 621 12.10 32.27 3.75
N LEU A 622 12.42 31.60 2.64
CA LEU A 622 13.65 31.85 1.89
C LEU A 622 13.72 33.27 1.31
N THR A 623 12.59 33.85 0.94
CA THR A 623 12.50 35.24 0.43
C THR A 623 12.65 36.27 1.55
N ARG A 624 12.13 35.98 2.75
CA ARG A 624 12.26 36.82 3.95
C ARG A 624 13.66 36.76 4.55
N TRP A 625 14.16 35.56 4.84
CA TRP A 625 15.46 35.36 5.52
C TRP A 625 16.67 35.85 4.72
N LYS A 626 16.58 35.94 3.39
CA LYS A 626 17.63 36.54 2.53
C LYS A 626 17.63 38.08 2.55
N LYS A 627 16.56 38.73 3.03
CA LYS A 627 16.40 40.19 3.06
C LYS A 627 16.59 40.78 4.47
N VAL A 628 16.26 40.02 5.51
CA VAL A 628 16.22 40.50 6.90
C VAL A 628 17.57 40.31 7.60
N SER A 629 18.10 41.37 8.19
CA SER A 629 19.11 41.31 9.24
C SER A 629 18.45 40.95 10.58
N PRO A 630 19.05 40.08 11.42
CA PRO A 630 18.51 39.77 12.75
C PRO A 630 18.48 40.98 13.70
N ASP A 631 19.43 41.91 13.50
CA ASP A 631 19.68 43.09 14.31
C ASP A 631 19.51 44.37 13.49
N CYS A 632 19.04 45.44 14.14
CA CYS A 632 18.84 46.77 13.55
C CYS A 632 20.12 47.62 13.46
N ASN A 633 21.26 47.12 13.95
CA ASN A 633 22.54 47.83 13.90
C ASN A 633 23.13 47.83 12.47
N PHE A 634 23.19 49.02 11.87
CA PHE A 634 23.52 49.30 10.46
C PHE A 634 24.94 48.87 9.98
N GLN A 635 25.75 48.21 10.82
CA GLN A 635 27.16 47.91 10.55
C GLN A 635 27.46 46.46 10.15
N VAL A 636 26.49 45.53 10.21
CA VAL A 636 26.71 44.11 9.83
C VAL A 636 25.63 43.62 8.86
N ASN A 637 25.96 43.58 7.57
CA ASN A 637 25.09 43.10 6.49
C ASN A 637 24.94 41.55 6.46
N SER A 638 24.73 40.89 7.60
CA SER A 638 24.47 39.45 7.67
C SER A 638 22.96 39.17 7.69
N SER A 639 22.40 38.67 6.59
CA SER A 639 21.01 38.22 6.57
C SER A 639 20.79 36.99 7.50
N LEU A 640 19.55 36.74 7.95
CA LEU A 640 19.20 35.51 8.67
C LEU A 640 19.64 34.25 7.91
N TRP A 641 19.48 34.25 6.58
CA TRP A 641 19.96 33.19 5.70
C TRP A 641 21.49 33.05 5.73
N SER A 642 22.22 34.16 5.74
CA SER A 642 23.68 34.17 5.87
C SER A 642 24.12 33.58 7.21
N GLN A 643 23.45 33.96 8.31
CA GLN A 643 23.79 33.45 9.65
C GLN A 643 23.48 31.96 9.82
N LEU A 644 22.37 31.45 9.26
CA LEU A 644 22.13 30.00 9.22
C LEU A 644 23.29 29.26 8.55
N ASN A 645 23.72 29.73 7.36
CA ASN A 645 24.80 29.12 6.59
C ASN A 645 26.22 29.28 7.21
N VAL A 646 26.39 30.10 8.24
CA VAL A 646 27.64 30.14 9.05
C VAL A 646 27.75 28.92 9.97
N TYR A 647 26.62 28.38 10.44
CA TYR A 647 26.58 27.24 11.38
C TYR A 647 26.25 25.92 10.69
N LYS A 648 25.31 25.90 9.74
CA LYS A 648 24.95 24.70 8.96
C LYS A 648 24.61 25.05 7.52
N MET A 649 25.11 24.30 6.53
CA MET A 649 24.66 24.50 5.15
C MET A 649 23.16 24.26 5.06
N VAL A 650 22.41 25.24 4.54
CA VAL A 650 20.97 25.09 4.37
C VAL A 650 20.64 24.48 3.02
N VAL A 651 20.01 23.32 3.04
CA VAL A 651 19.61 22.47 1.92
C VAL A 651 18.08 22.42 1.88
N VAL A 652 17.47 22.30 0.70
CA VAL A 652 16.00 22.47 0.52
C VAL A 652 15.42 21.40 -0.41
N GLU A 653 14.26 20.84 -0.07
CA GLU A 653 13.59 19.76 -0.83
C GLU A 653 13.11 20.20 -2.25
N PRO A 654 13.38 19.43 -3.31
CA PRO A 654 13.03 19.80 -4.68
C PRO A 654 11.59 19.40 -5.07
N ARG A 655 10.79 20.41 -5.45
CA ARG A 655 9.37 20.27 -5.83
C ARG A 655 9.06 19.21 -6.88
N LYS A 656 9.93 18.97 -7.88
CA LYS A 656 9.56 18.27 -9.12
C LYS A 656 10.23 16.91 -9.33
N ASN A 657 11.50 16.84 -9.71
CA ASN A 657 12.06 15.56 -10.18
C ASN A 657 12.48 14.65 -9.01
N GLY A 658 12.72 13.37 -9.31
CA GLY A 658 13.28 12.38 -8.37
C GLY A 658 14.81 12.29 -8.41
N SER A 659 15.42 12.70 -9.53
CA SER A 659 16.88 12.89 -9.70
C SER A 659 17.43 13.86 -8.66
N ASP A 660 16.80 15.03 -8.57
CA ASP A 660 17.26 16.18 -7.80
C ASP A 660 17.34 15.85 -6.30
N VAL A 661 16.46 14.97 -5.81
CA VAL A 661 16.44 14.50 -4.41
C VAL A 661 17.72 13.75 -4.07
N ARG A 662 18.27 12.95 -4.99
CA ARG A 662 19.54 12.22 -4.74
C ARG A 662 20.67 13.20 -4.54
N LEU A 663 20.92 14.05 -5.55
CA LEU A 663 21.95 15.09 -5.53
C LEU A 663 21.90 15.97 -4.26
N ILE A 664 20.69 16.27 -3.79
CA ILE A 664 20.42 17.06 -2.59
C ILE A 664 20.73 16.28 -1.29
N MET A 665 20.41 14.98 -1.23
CA MET A 665 20.76 14.10 -0.12
C MET A 665 22.25 13.72 -0.08
N ASP A 666 22.87 13.56 -1.25
CA ASP A 666 24.30 13.32 -1.40
C ASP A 666 25.08 14.51 -0.82
N ARG A 667 24.79 15.72 -1.30
CA ARG A 667 25.38 16.98 -0.80
C ARG A 667 25.12 17.23 0.70
N PHE A 668 23.92 16.90 1.20
CA PHE A 668 23.60 16.97 2.63
C PHE A 668 24.53 16.04 3.44
N THR A 669 24.69 14.80 2.98
CA THR A 669 25.51 13.78 3.64
C THR A 669 27.01 14.08 3.57
N GLU A 670 27.51 14.59 2.44
CA GLU A 670 28.89 15.08 2.29
C GLU A 670 29.20 16.22 3.26
N THR A 671 28.25 17.15 3.42
CA THR A 671 28.38 18.29 4.33
C THR A 671 28.44 17.87 5.80
N ILE A 672 27.72 16.82 6.18
CA ILE A 672 27.76 16.28 7.55
C ILE A 672 29.08 15.56 7.83
N LYS A 673 29.68 14.91 6.82
CA LYS A 673 31.00 14.26 6.94
C LYS A 673 32.14 15.27 7.09
N ASP A 674 32.14 16.33 6.27
CA ASP A 674 33.23 17.31 6.20
C ASP A 674 32.77 18.78 6.39
N PRO A 675 32.06 19.14 7.48
CA PRO A 675 31.46 20.47 7.61
C PRO A 675 32.51 21.61 7.62
N LYS A 676 33.72 21.31 8.12
CA LYS A 676 34.87 22.24 8.15
C LYS A 676 35.32 22.73 6.77
N LYS A 677 34.99 22.02 5.67
CA LYS A 677 35.32 22.46 4.29
C LYS A 677 34.58 23.74 3.87
N LEU A 678 33.50 24.10 4.57
CA LEU A 678 32.61 25.22 4.22
C LEU A 678 32.86 26.47 5.08
N GLY A 679 33.42 26.30 6.28
CA GLY A 679 33.78 27.40 7.17
C GLY A 679 34.11 26.94 8.59
N PRO A 680 34.86 27.72 9.37
CA PRO A 680 35.37 27.32 10.68
C PRO A 680 34.30 27.20 11.77
N LYS A 681 33.10 27.75 11.55
CA LYS A 681 31.95 27.65 12.46
C LYS A 681 30.88 26.64 11.98
N CYS A 682 31.07 26.04 10.82
CA CYS A 682 30.13 25.06 10.28
C CYS A 682 30.23 23.74 11.06
N ASN A 683 29.10 23.27 11.60
CA ASN A 683 29.00 22.05 12.41
C ASN A 683 28.10 20.97 11.76
N GLY A 684 27.64 21.17 10.51
CA GLY A 684 26.84 20.20 9.77
C GLY A 684 25.90 20.84 8.74
N ALA A 685 24.69 20.27 8.57
CA ALA A 685 23.73 20.69 7.56
C ALA A 685 22.29 20.78 8.11
N LEU A 686 21.50 21.70 7.55
CA LEU A 686 20.09 21.91 7.85
C LEU A 686 19.26 21.60 6.60
N LEU A 687 18.39 20.59 6.65
CA LEU A 687 17.52 20.21 5.55
C LEU A 687 16.09 20.74 5.76
N LEU A 688 15.66 21.70 4.94
CA LEU A 688 14.29 22.17 4.89
C LEU A 688 13.46 21.25 3.99
N ALA A 689 12.56 20.49 4.59
CA ALA A 689 11.68 19.51 3.94
C ALA A 689 10.20 19.82 4.19
N VAL A 690 9.31 19.20 3.42
CA VAL A 690 7.86 19.36 3.55
C VAL A 690 7.25 18.08 4.12
N TYR A 691 6.28 18.20 5.03
CA TYR A 691 5.52 17.04 5.50
C TYR A 691 4.79 16.37 4.33
N ARG A 692 4.73 15.04 4.29
CA ARG A 692 4.26 14.27 3.11
C ARG A 692 5.09 14.53 1.82
N GLY A 693 6.24 15.21 1.93
CA GLY A 693 7.24 15.34 0.87
C GLY A 693 7.96 14.02 0.59
N LYS A 694 8.72 13.97 -0.51
CA LYS A 694 9.52 12.81 -0.91
C LYS A 694 10.54 12.44 0.17
N ILE A 695 11.10 13.46 0.82
CA ILE A 695 12.07 13.31 1.92
C ILE A 695 11.36 12.86 3.21
N SER A 696 10.11 13.29 3.45
CA SER A 696 9.29 12.85 4.59
C SER A 696 8.85 11.38 4.47
N GLU A 697 8.66 10.86 3.27
CA GLU A 697 8.18 9.48 3.03
C GLU A 697 9.28 8.46 2.72
N GLY A 698 10.16 8.75 1.76
CA GLY A 698 10.97 7.74 1.06
C GLY A 698 12.48 7.83 1.24
N VAL A 699 12.96 8.71 2.14
CA VAL A 699 14.38 8.84 2.49
C VAL A 699 14.62 8.27 3.89
N ASP A 700 15.77 7.59 4.04
CA ASP A 700 16.26 7.19 5.35
C ASP A 700 17.41 8.10 5.81
N PHE A 701 17.54 8.23 7.12
CA PHE A 701 18.49 9.08 7.83
C PHE A 701 19.07 8.25 8.97
N ALA A 702 20.37 7.98 8.89
CA ALA A 702 21.13 7.25 9.90
C ALA A 702 21.98 8.20 10.74
N ASP A 703 21.95 8.00 12.06
CA ASP A 703 22.90 8.57 13.02
C ASP A 703 23.10 10.09 12.88
N GLN A 704 24.27 10.49 12.40
CA GLN A 704 24.70 11.88 12.21
C GLN A 704 23.80 12.64 11.22
N GLN A 705 23.02 11.95 10.38
CA GLN A 705 22.14 12.59 9.40
C GLN A 705 20.90 13.26 10.01
N ALA A 706 20.51 12.93 11.25
CA ALA A 706 19.31 13.49 11.89
C ALA A 706 19.44 13.58 13.43
N ARG A 707 20.43 14.32 13.93
CA ARG A 707 20.61 14.57 15.38
C ARG A 707 19.55 15.47 15.98
N ALA A 708 18.87 16.28 15.16
CA ALA A 708 17.63 16.94 15.57
C ALA A 708 16.58 16.97 14.45
N VAL A 709 15.31 16.86 14.85
CA VAL A 709 14.15 17.06 13.97
C VAL A 709 13.28 18.18 14.55
N VAL A 710 13.15 19.26 13.78
CA VAL A 710 12.29 20.40 14.06
C VAL A 710 11.02 20.26 13.23
N THR A 711 9.87 20.18 13.87
CA THR A 711 8.55 20.16 13.20
C THR A 711 7.85 21.49 13.44
N VAL A 712 7.74 22.30 12.39
CA VAL A 712 7.04 23.60 12.44
C VAL A 712 5.56 23.39 12.18
N GLY A 713 4.73 23.73 13.16
CA GLY A 713 3.29 23.61 13.06
C GLY A 713 2.73 22.19 13.01
N ILE A 714 1.42 22.11 12.77
CA ILE A 714 0.68 20.87 12.57
C ILE A 714 0.31 20.78 11.09
N PRO A 715 0.75 19.74 10.34
CA PRO A 715 0.59 19.65 8.89
C PRO A 715 -0.81 19.16 8.49
N TYR A 716 -1.80 20.02 8.71
CA TYR A 716 -3.16 19.78 8.25
C TYR A 716 -3.21 19.64 6.72
N PRO A 717 -3.99 18.68 6.18
CA PRO A 717 -4.27 18.59 4.75
C PRO A 717 -4.91 19.89 4.22
N ASP A 718 -4.80 20.15 2.92
CA ASP A 718 -5.30 21.40 2.33
C ASP A 718 -6.83 21.46 2.31
N MET A 719 -7.41 22.54 2.83
CA MET A 719 -8.85 22.78 2.81
C MET A 719 -9.34 23.34 1.47
N GLU A 720 -8.44 23.80 0.59
CA GLU A 720 -8.81 24.12 -0.80
C GLU A 720 -9.01 22.84 -1.64
N ASP A 721 -8.50 21.69 -1.20
CA ASP A 721 -8.76 20.41 -1.86
C ASP A 721 -10.22 19.96 -1.64
N MET A 722 -10.93 19.86 -2.75
CA MET A 722 -12.29 19.37 -2.87
C MET A 722 -12.49 17.97 -2.25
N ARG A 723 -11.54 17.04 -2.42
CA ARG A 723 -11.66 15.68 -1.87
C ARG A 723 -11.62 15.69 -0.35
N ILE A 724 -10.75 16.49 0.24
CA ILE A 724 -10.64 16.67 1.70
C ILE A 724 -11.92 17.30 2.26
N ARG A 725 -12.46 18.34 1.61
CA ARG A 725 -13.76 18.93 1.99
C ARG A 725 -14.92 17.93 1.89
N LEU A 726 -15.01 17.16 0.79
CA LEU A 726 -16.05 16.15 0.59
C LEU A 726 -15.96 15.01 1.61
N LYS A 727 -14.75 14.59 1.99
CA LYS A 727 -14.50 13.56 3.01
C LYS A 727 -14.89 14.03 4.42
N ILE A 728 -14.54 15.27 4.78
CA ILE A 728 -14.99 15.90 6.04
C ILE A 728 -16.52 15.98 6.09
N GLN A 729 -17.16 16.42 5.00
CA GLN A 729 -18.62 16.46 4.90
C GLN A 729 -19.24 15.06 5.02
N TYR A 730 -18.73 14.08 4.27
CA TYR A 730 -19.21 12.70 4.30
C TYR A 730 -19.14 12.06 5.70
N ASN A 731 -18.03 12.21 6.42
CA ASN A 731 -17.90 11.70 7.79
C ASN A 731 -18.89 12.37 8.75
N ASN A 732 -19.11 13.68 8.61
CA ASN A 732 -20.11 14.40 9.40
C ASN A 732 -21.56 13.99 9.07
N GLU A 733 -21.88 13.76 7.78
CA GLU A 733 -23.17 13.22 7.33
C GLU A 733 -23.43 11.82 7.92
N ARG A 734 -22.44 10.92 7.80
CA ARG A 734 -22.52 9.54 8.31
C ARG A 734 -22.68 9.50 9.83
N LEU A 735 -21.89 10.27 10.58
CA LEU A 735 -22.00 10.36 12.05
C LEU A 735 -23.34 10.97 12.50
N LYS A 736 -23.87 11.97 11.77
CA LYS A 736 -25.19 12.56 12.03
C LYS A 736 -26.31 11.55 11.81
N ASN A 737 -26.20 10.69 10.80
CA ASN A 737 -27.19 9.66 10.52
C ASN A 737 -27.15 8.50 11.51
N ALA A 738 -25.97 7.94 11.83
CA ALA A 738 -25.83 6.87 12.84
C ALA A 738 -26.45 7.25 14.20
N LYS A 739 -26.20 8.50 14.65
CA LYS A 739 -26.81 9.07 15.87
C LYS A 739 -28.35 9.16 15.84
N ARG A 740 -28.97 9.20 14.66
CA ARG A 740 -30.44 9.21 14.50
C ARG A 740 -31.04 7.81 14.54
N ILE A 741 -30.34 6.82 13.98
CA ILE A 741 -30.77 5.41 13.96
C ILE A 741 -30.27 4.60 15.16
N ALA A 742 -29.73 5.26 16.19
CA ALA A 742 -29.13 4.67 17.39
C ALA A 742 -28.04 3.61 17.10
N GLU A 743 -27.37 3.69 15.95
CA GLU A 743 -26.33 2.73 15.55
C GLU A 743 -25.06 2.93 16.40
N MET A 744 -24.69 1.92 17.19
CA MET A 744 -23.47 1.91 18.01
C MET A 744 -22.19 1.65 17.21
N ALA A 745 -22.14 2.02 15.92
CA ALA A 745 -20.95 1.93 15.11
C ALA A 745 -19.89 2.95 15.59
N PRO A 746 -18.60 2.56 15.67
CA PRO A 746 -17.53 3.44 16.14
C PRO A 746 -17.12 4.44 15.04
N LEU A 747 -18.01 5.37 14.71
CA LEU A 747 -17.77 6.39 13.68
C LEU A 747 -17.03 7.60 14.25
N ILE A 748 -16.28 8.28 13.37
CA ILE A 748 -15.50 9.48 13.69
C ILE A 748 -16.08 10.71 12.98
N SER A 749 -15.89 11.90 13.55
CA SER A 749 -16.26 13.15 12.88
C SER A 749 -15.28 13.53 11.78
N GLY A 750 -15.69 14.44 10.89
CA GLY A 750 -14.81 15.01 9.87
C GLY A 750 -13.61 15.75 10.48
N ASP A 751 -13.78 16.42 11.63
CA ASP A 751 -12.67 17.07 12.35
C ASP A 751 -11.69 16.04 12.94
N GLN A 752 -12.20 14.97 13.56
CA GLN A 752 -11.36 13.90 14.12
C GLN A 752 -10.54 13.20 13.03
N TRP A 753 -11.13 12.95 11.85
CA TRP A 753 -10.44 12.42 10.68
C TRP A 753 -9.36 13.39 10.18
N TYR A 754 -9.73 14.64 9.92
CA TYR A 754 -8.85 15.69 9.40
C TYR A 754 -7.66 15.98 10.33
N ARG A 755 -7.89 15.96 11.64
CA ARG A 755 -6.87 16.06 12.68
C ARG A 755 -5.95 14.83 12.72
N ALA A 756 -6.49 13.61 12.69
CA ALA A 756 -5.68 12.40 12.67
C ALA A 756 -4.78 12.32 11.42
N GLN A 757 -5.31 12.73 10.26
CA GLN A 757 -4.53 12.89 9.03
C GLN A 757 -3.35 13.86 9.18
N ALA A 758 -3.52 14.97 9.91
CA ALA A 758 -2.42 15.87 10.23
C ALA A 758 -1.39 15.22 11.19
N PHE A 759 -1.85 14.56 12.25
CA PHE A 759 -0.98 13.96 13.26
C PHE A 759 -0.19 12.74 12.76
N ARG A 760 -0.72 11.94 11.84
CA ARG A 760 0.06 10.85 11.19
C ARG A 760 1.28 11.39 10.45
N ALA A 761 1.12 12.47 9.69
CA ALA A 761 2.23 13.11 8.97
C ALA A 761 3.25 13.77 9.93
N LEU A 762 2.79 14.32 11.06
CA LEU A 762 3.65 14.84 12.12
C LEU A 762 4.44 13.71 12.82
N ASN A 763 3.77 12.63 13.23
CA ASN A 763 4.40 11.45 13.83
C ASN A 763 5.42 10.81 12.85
N GLN A 764 5.14 10.82 11.54
CA GLN A 764 6.08 10.37 10.51
C GLN A 764 7.33 11.24 10.38
N ALA A 765 7.19 12.57 10.46
CA ALA A 765 8.34 13.48 10.49
C ALA A 765 9.20 13.26 11.74
N LEU A 766 8.58 13.20 12.93
CA LEU A 766 9.27 12.98 14.20
C LEU A 766 10.01 11.62 14.23
N GLY A 767 9.41 10.57 13.65
CA GLY A 767 10.02 9.25 13.49
C GLY A 767 11.26 9.19 12.59
N ARG A 768 11.67 10.28 11.92
CA ARG A 768 12.89 10.31 11.10
C ARG A 768 14.19 10.46 11.90
N CYS A 769 14.12 10.87 13.17
CA CYS A 769 15.29 11.19 14.00
C CYS A 769 16.07 9.97 14.55
N LEU A 770 15.43 8.80 14.72
CA LEU A 770 15.95 7.71 15.57
C LEU A 770 15.94 6.35 14.86
N ARG A 771 17.02 5.55 14.99
CA ARG A 771 17.20 4.30 14.22
C ARG A 771 17.60 3.03 14.96
N HIS A 772 18.29 3.09 16.10
CA HIS A 772 18.64 1.87 16.86
C HIS A 772 18.79 2.15 18.35
N LYS A 773 18.87 1.11 19.20
CA LYS A 773 18.84 1.25 20.67
C LYS A 773 19.87 2.24 21.26
N LEU A 774 21.01 2.40 20.60
CA LEU A 774 22.13 3.27 21.01
C LEU A 774 22.03 4.69 20.45
N ASP A 775 21.07 4.94 19.56
CA ASP A 775 20.91 6.22 18.86
C ASP A 775 20.39 7.30 19.81
N TRP A 776 20.68 8.57 19.50
CA TRP A 776 20.22 9.71 20.28
C TRP A 776 19.85 10.89 19.40
N GLY A 777 18.85 11.68 19.83
CA GLY A 777 18.41 12.84 19.07
C GLY A 777 17.41 13.73 19.82
N ALA A 778 17.20 14.93 19.27
CA ALA A 778 16.30 15.94 19.81
C ALA A 778 15.10 16.20 18.89
N LEU A 779 13.89 16.11 19.44
CA LEU A 779 12.63 16.36 18.77
C LEU A 779 12.03 17.70 19.23
N LEU A 780 11.91 18.67 18.31
CA LEU A 780 11.47 20.03 18.59
C LEU A 780 10.13 20.32 17.90
N LEU A 781 9.05 20.47 18.68
CA LEU A 781 7.70 20.76 18.19
C LEU A 781 7.40 22.26 18.32
N VAL A 782 7.41 22.97 17.20
CA VAL A 782 7.26 24.44 17.14
C VAL A 782 5.82 24.81 16.80
N ASP A 783 4.95 24.76 17.81
CA ASP A 783 3.59 25.34 17.79
C ASP A 783 3.03 25.49 19.21
N SER A 784 2.47 26.65 19.58
CA SER A 784 1.83 26.84 20.88
C SER A 784 0.62 25.93 21.13
N ARG A 785 -0.01 25.36 20.09
CA ARG A 785 -1.10 24.38 20.26
C ARG A 785 -0.68 23.14 21.05
N PHE A 786 0.60 22.76 21.07
CA PHE A 786 1.07 21.59 21.81
C PHE A 786 1.02 21.76 23.34
N GLN A 787 0.87 22.99 23.86
CA GLN A 787 0.58 23.25 25.28
C GLN A 787 -0.80 22.68 25.70
N ASN A 788 -1.75 22.52 24.76
CA ASN A 788 -3.07 21.93 25.03
C ASN A 788 -3.03 20.40 24.87
N ALA A 789 -3.48 19.68 25.91
CA ALA A 789 -3.60 18.22 25.95
C ALA A 789 -4.43 17.62 24.78
N GLU A 790 -5.39 18.38 24.24
CA GLU A 790 -6.21 18.00 23.09
C GLU A 790 -5.41 17.79 21.79
N TYR A 791 -4.22 18.40 21.70
CA TYR A 791 -3.29 18.23 20.59
C TYR A 791 -2.22 17.19 20.91
N SER A 792 -1.56 17.30 22.07
CA SER A 792 -0.49 16.36 22.44
C SER A 792 -0.98 14.91 22.57
N CYS A 793 -2.26 14.67 22.89
CA CYS A 793 -2.84 13.32 22.95
C CYS A 793 -2.83 12.54 21.62
N ASN A 794 -2.67 13.21 20.47
CA ASN A 794 -2.65 12.60 19.14
C ASN A 794 -1.23 12.18 18.66
N LEU A 795 -0.19 12.51 19.42
CA LEU A 795 1.18 12.06 19.14
C LEU A 795 1.35 10.55 19.46
N SER A 796 2.35 9.89 18.87
CA SER A 796 2.70 8.51 19.25
C SER A 796 3.01 8.38 20.76
N THR A 797 2.70 7.22 21.36
CA THR A 797 2.75 7.03 22.83
C THR A 797 4.14 7.29 23.43
N TRP A 798 5.20 6.89 22.73
CA TRP A 798 6.59 7.10 23.17
C TRP A 798 6.99 8.58 23.17
N ILE A 799 6.45 9.37 22.24
CA ILE A 799 6.65 10.83 22.19
C ILE A 799 5.93 11.47 23.39
N ARG A 800 4.65 11.11 23.60
CA ARG A 800 3.83 11.64 24.70
C ARG A 800 4.44 11.45 26.10
N LYS A 801 5.16 10.33 26.33
CA LYS A 801 5.77 10.03 27.63
C LYS A 801 6.95 10.92 28.00
N ASN A 802 7.70 11.42 27.00
CA ASN A 802 8.93 12.20 27.23
C ASN A 802 8.77 13.69 26.83
N LEU A 803 7.62 14.08 26.29
CA LEU A 803 7.32 15.44 25.83
C LEU A 803 7.36 16.45 27.00
N ARG A 804 8.23 17.45 26.90
CA ARG A 804 8.26 18.63 27.76
C ARG A 804 7.68 19.84 27.02
N CYS A 805 6.71 20.53 27.59
CA CYS A 805 6.26 21.82 27.08
C CYS A 805 7.08 22.93 27.75
N TYR A 806 7.56 23.90 26.97
CA TYR A 806 8.32 25.05 27.45
C TYR A 806 7.59 26.35 27.08
N ASP A 807 7.39 27.20 28.09
CA ASP A 807 6.77 28.52 27.92
C ASP A 807 7.83 29.63 27.70
N CYS A 808 9.09 29.35 28.07
CA CYS A 808 10.23 30.23 27.89
C CYS A 808 11.27 29.59 26.95
N PHE A 809 11.74 30.37 25.96
CA PHE A 809 12.76 29.93 25.02
C PHE A 809 14.11 29.63 25.70
N ASP A 810 14.54 30.46 26.64
CA ASP A 810 15.86 30.32 27.28
C ASP A 810 15.96 29.03 28.12
N GLN A 811 14.85 28.64 28.76
CA GLN A 811 14.74 27.38 29.47
C GLN A 811 14.84 26.18 28.51
N MET A 812 14.18 26.26 27.35
CA MET A 812 14.23 25.22 26.32
C MET A 812 15.65 25.05 25.75
N ILE A 813 16.30 26.16 25.35
CA ILE A 813 17.63 26.09 24.71
C ILE A 813 18.71 25.66 25.70
N CYS A 814 18.64 26.10 26.96
CA CYS A 814 19.53 25.63 28.04
C CYS A 814 19.37 24.11 28.27
N ASN A 815 18.14 23.60 28.34
CA ASN A 815 17.91 22.16 28.53
C ASN A 815 18.39 21.32 27.33
N LEU A 816 18.22 21.84 26.10
CA LEU A 816 18.76 21.23 24.89
C LEU A 816 20.30 21.24 24.88
N GLN A 817 20.93 22.33 25.31
CA GLN A 817 22.39 22.42 25.46
C GLN A 817 22.91 21.39 26.46
N THR A 818 22.27 21.21 27.63
CA THR A 818 22.67 20.19 28.61
C THR A 818 22.61 18.77 28.02
N PHE A 819 21.52 18.45 27.32
CA PHE A 819 21.34 17.15 26.66
C PHE A 819 22.40 16.90 25.58
N VAL A 820 22.63 17.86 24.68
CA VAL A 820 23.61 17.72 23.60
C VAL A 820 25.05 17.68 24.15
N ALA A 821 25.36 18.43 25.21
CA ALA A 821 26.67 18.41 25.86
C ALA A 821 26.99 17.03 26.47
N HIS A 822 26.00 16.36 27.08
CA HIS A 822 26.17 15.00 27.61
C HIS A 822 26.62 14.01 26.53
N PHE A 823 25.93 13.96 25.39
CA PHE A 823 26.29 13.05 24.30
C PHE A 823 27.55 13.46 23.53
N ASN A 824 27.87 14.75 23.45
CA ASN A 824 29.13 15.21 22.86
C ASN A 824 30.35 14.92 23.76
N ALA A 825 30.20 14.92 25.09
CA ALA A 825 31.25 14.49 26.01
C ALA A 825 31.46 12.97 25.96
N ASN A 826 30.37 12.20 25.94
CA ASN A 826 30.44 10.73 25.87
C ASN A 826 30.95 10.21 24.51
N LYS A 827 30.93 11.03 23.44
CA LYS A 827 31.51 10.77 22.10
C LYS A 827 33.03 10.50 22.09
N ILE A 828 33.68 10.49 23.26
CA ILE A 828 35.10 10.20 23.52
C ILE A 828 35.27 8.84 24.25
N HIS A 829 34.18 8.22 24.72
CA HIS A 829 34.17 7.02 25.57
C HIS A 829 33.17 5.92 25.15
N GLU A 830 32.17 6.21 24.31
CA GLU A 830 31.43 5.21 23.50
C GLU A 830 32.04 5.07 22.10
#